data_AF-A0A7X7TYQ1-F1
#
_entry.id   AF-A0A7X7TYQ1-F1
#
_cell.length_a   1.000
_cell.length_b   1.000
_cell.length_c   1.000
_cell.angle_alpha   90.00
_cell.angle_beta   90.00
_cell.angle_gamma   90.00
#
_symmetry.space_group_name_H-M   'P 1'
#
loop_
_entity.id
_entity.type
_entity.pdbx_description
1 polymer ?
#
loop_
_entity_poly.entity_id
_entity_poly.type
_entity_poly.pdbx_seq_one_letter_code
_entity_poly.pdbx_strand_id
1 'polypeptide(L)'
;MRNGKWFVLPIAMVLCVGVGGLAAVLEYPTAVLDLHDADMSCWIGMDASGFYPVTVVPRRWLVGPPPSDQSAVTLPADHWIDLGFSGELVAAEGDDIVLVETGKAGEQALLFVTDGADREYLLTRVSVAADMTQELSRIGVDLDGLSLPFVPRAVRLVGLDWSGQSPGFDLCNVQARVSHDVWSFPPGESAVIDDFEDYVDAVSWEGFWRCEGDASLIVEQEILDTCQQSLVFRYYCDAASRSAATRYFGTPQDWTGGGVSGLEIIFHGDLPDPAWGELYVAVTDGIHEAIVSRPVQAEMTGRAPWRICRIPSTDWSPVDLAQVRAISVGVRPAPSLAPGAFGAGTLNIAEIRLYASTDSDETRPKADKTDDSRVDYRDLERMADEWLREPTHVLDVAMPRDPVLWYEFDGNANDRMGRAHAEIRGRCNFTRGVFGQAIQFVSRDDAVVIPQVDQAFAGIHDAITIAFWQKGDDSGHLNDTLLCSNYVWGKSNPALAIHLGCWRDPGQYRWDCGFPWSFENRLAGRHRDKSEWTGRWNHWAFTKDVRTGVDGRPGCMEIYLNGELYDRLAGTDSPIVGVTSLQIGTGWYGHYDGLIDDVQIYDYALSPAEIAFVATDGTGVFPKPVSPVDLNADERVDLRDFAAMAAEWLRGAGRP
;
A
#
# COMPACT_ATOMS: atom_id res chain seq x y z
N MET A 1 37.34 -34.63 65.83
CA MET A 1 36.33 -34.51 64.77
C MET A 1 35.19 -33.66 65.29
N ARG A 2 34.80 -32.68 64.49
CA ARG A 2 33.91 -31.54 64.79
C ARG A 2 32.49 -32.00 65.18
N ASN A 3 31.85 -31.26 66.09
CA ASN A 3 30.41 -31.01 66.07
C ASN A 3 30.15 -29.62 66.66
N GLY A 4 29.88 -28.66 65.78
CA GLY A 4 29.53 -27.28 66.12
C GLY A 4 28.04 -27.15 66.38
N LYS A 5 27.70 -26.47 67.48
CA LYS A 5 26.39 -25.89 67.75
C LYS A 5 26.45 -24.43 67.33
N TRP A 6 25.54 -23.96 66.50
CA TRP A 6 25.36 -22.53 66.21
C TRP A 6 24.01 -22.07 66.75
N PHE A 7 24.09 -21.08 67.63
CA PHE A 7 22.99 -20.25 68.11
C PHE A 7 22.57 -19.28 67.00
N VAL A 8 21.26 -19.12 66.81
CA VAL A 8 20.68 -18.08 65.95
C VAL A 8 20.34 -16.86 66.83
N LEU A 9 20.99 -15.73 66.56
CA LEU A 9 20.62 -14.40 67.04
C LEU A 9 19.55 -13.81 66.11
N PRO A 10 18.45 -13.20 66.60
CA PRO A 10 17.61 -12.37 65.77
C PRO A 10 18.19 -10.95 65.72
N ILE A 11 18.68 -10.53 64.55
CA ILE A 11 18.96 -9.11 64.27
C ILE A 11 17.64 -8.51 63.79
N ALA A 12 17.07 -7.63 64.63
CA ALA A 12 15.98 -6.75 64.25
C ALA A 12 16.49 -5.75 63.21
N MET A 13 16.14 -5.95 61.95
CA MET A 13 16.32 -4.96 60.90
C MET A 13 15.05 -4.10 60.88
N VAL A 14 15.15 -2.91 61.44
CA VAL A 14 14.16 -1.84 61.26
C VAL A 14 14.17 -1.50 59.78
N LEU A 15 13.20 -2.01 59.02
CA LEU A 15 12.85 -1.44 57.73
C LEU A 15 12.26 -0.06 58.01
N CYS A 16 13.08 0.98 57.87
CA CYS A 16 12.55 2.27 57.44
C CYS A 16 12.02 2.06 56.02
N VAL A 17 10.72 1.80 55.89
CA VAL A 17 10.00 2.00 54.63
C VAL A 17 10.02 3.50 54.38
N GLY A 18 11.05 3.97 53.68
CA GLY A 18 10.95 5.22 52.97
C GLY A 18 9.99 4.98 51.81
N VAL A 19 8.72 5.34 51.99
CA VAL A 19 7.79 5.56 50.89
C VAL A 19 8.33 6.76 50.12
N GLY A 20 9.17 6.48 49.13
CA GLY A 20 9.46 7.40 48.04
C GLY A 20 8.72 6.89 46.83
N GLY A 21 7.39 6.98 46.83
CA GLY A 21 6.63 6.91 45.59
C GLY A 21 7.12 8.05 44.70
N LEU A 22 7.57 7.73 43.50
CA LEU A 22 7.86 8.75 42.50
C LEU A 22 6.56 9.52 42.27
N ALA A 23 6.57 10.82 42.52
CA ALA A 23 5.38 11.65 42.39
C ALA A 23 4.87 11.58 40.95
N ALA A 24 3.57 11.37 40.75
CA ALA A 24 2.97 11.32 39.42
C ALA A 24 3.17 12.65 38.69
N VAL A 25 3.77 12.60 37.50
CA VAL A 25 4.09 13.78 36.67
C VAL A 25 3.24 13.74 35.40
N LEU A 26 2.92 14.91 34.85
CA LEU A 26 2.40 15.02 33.48
C LEU A 26 3.52 14.66 32.50
N GLU A 27 3.34 13.57 31.78
CA GLU A 27 4.29 13.08 30.78
C GLU A 27 3.67 13.16 29.39
N TYR A 28 4.53 13.28 28.37
CA TYR A 28 4.11 13.08 26.99
C TYR A 28 3.93 11.58 26.71
N PRO A 29 3.14 11.22 25.68
CA PRO A 29 3.07 9.85 25.20
C PRO A 29 4.45 9.28 24.91
N THR A 30 4.63 8.00 25.17
CA THR A 30 5.85 7.26 24.88
C THR A 30 5.72 6.34 23.67
N ALA A 31 4.50 6.13 23.18
CA ALA A 31 4.23 5.38 21.98
C ALA A 31 2.90 5.78 21.37
N VAL A 32 2.77 5.62 20.06
CA VAL A 32 1.47 5.36 19.44
C VAL A 32 1.23 3.87 19.53
N LEU A 33 0.15 3.46 20.18
CA LEU A 33 -0.21 2.04 20.30
C LEU A 33 -0.94 1.57 19.06
N ASP A 34 -1.83 2.41 18.55
CA ASP A 34 -2.66 2.12 17.40
C ASP A 34 -3.14 3.43 16.77
N LEU A 35 -3.53 3.41 15.49
CA LEU A 35 -4.09 4.56 14.79
C LEU A 35 -4.93 4.11 13.59
N HIS A 36 -5.86 4.96 13.17
CA HIS A 36 -6.70 4.72 12.01
C HIS A 36 -6.81 5.98 11.16
N ASP A 37 -6.42 5.80 9.90
CA ASP A 37 -6.58 6.76 8.82
C ASP A 37 -7.86 6.39 8.05
N ALA A 38 -8.94 7.11 8.31
CA ALA A 38 -10.27 6.74 7.81
C ALA A 38 -10.47 7.07 6.32
N ASP A 39 -9.68 7.98 5.76
CA ASP A 39 -9.79 8.39 4.36
C ASP A 39 -8.61 7.93 3.49
N MET A 40 -7.66 7.21 4.09
CA MET A 40 -6.42 6.72 3.47
C MET A 40 -5.61 7.84 2.79
N SER A 41 -5.76 9.08 3.26
CA SER A 41 -5.12 10.24 2.64
C SER A 41 -3.66 10.41 3.02
N CYS A 42 -3.14 9.56 3.92
CA CYS A 42 -1.92 9.76 4.68
C CYS A 42 -2.04 10.98 5.59
N TRP A 43 -2.02 10.74 6.90
CA TRP A 43 -2.06 11.75 7.97
C TRP A 43 -1.46 13.10 7.56
N ILE A 44 -2.30 14.12 7.55
CA ILE A 44 -1.90 15.50 7.23
C ILE A 44 -1.84 16.34 8.50
N GLY A 45 -1.16 17.48 8.41
CA GLY A 45 -1.03 18.39 9.54
C GLY A 45 -0.13 19.58 9.24
N MET A 46 0.49 20.08 10.29
CA MET A 46 1.36 21.25 10.28
C MET A 46 2.80 20.86 10.60
N ASP A 47 3.76 21.35 9.81
CA ASP A 47 5.19 21.16 10.09
C ASP A 47 5.65 21.98 11.32
N ALA A 48 6.94 21.88 11.68
CA ALA A 48 7.51 22.62 12.80
C ALA A 48 7.52 24.17 12.63
N SER A 49 7.15 24.67 11.45
CA SER A 49 6.98 26.10 11.16
C SER A 49 5.50 26.50 10.98
N GLY A 50 4.57 25.57 11.23
CA GLY A 50 3.14 25.79 11.08
C GLY A 50 2.64 25.79 9.63
N PHE A 51 3.42 25.26 8.67
CA PHE A 51 2.99 25.18 7.28
C PHE A 51 1.99 24.03 7.09
N TYR A 52 0.87 24.31 6.41
CA TYR A 52 -0.23 23.39 6.12
C TYR A 52 -0.67 23.51 4.65
N PRO A 53 -1.10 22.42 3.98
CA PRO A 53 -1.04 21.04 4.45
C PRO A 53 0.35 20.43 4.21
N VAL A 54 0.83 19.65 5.17
CA VAL A 54 1.96 18.73 4.98
C VAL A 54 1.58 17.33 5.43
N THR A 55 2.16 16.32 4.81
CA THR A 55 2.13 14.95 5.34
C THR A 55 2.90 14.91 6.65
N VAL A 56 2.29 14.34 7.69
CA VAL A 56 2.88 14.20 9.02
C VAL A 56 2.92 12.72 9.41
N VAL A 57 3.85 12.39 10.31
CA VAL A 57 3.92 11.05 10.90
C VAL A 57 3.48 11.18 12.36
N PRO A 58 2.29 10.69 12.76
CA PRO A 58 1.76 10.90 14.09
C PRO A 58 2.70 10.44 15.21
N ARG A 59 3.41 9.31 15.01
CA ARG A 59 4.44 8.83 15.93
C ARG A 59 5.53 9.87 16.22
N ARG A 60 5.95 10.64 15.22
CA ARG A 60 6.98 11.69 15.39
C ARG A 60 6.43 12.99 15.99
N TRP A 61 5.14 13.30 15.76
CA TRP A 61 4.55 14.58 16.17
C TRP A 61 3.98 14.51 17.59
N LEU A 62 3.49 13.33 18.01
CA LEU A 62 2.71 13.17 19.23
C LEU A 62 3.39 12.30 20.31
N VAL A 63 4.48 11.60 20.00
CA VAL A 63 5.30 10.90 20.99
C VAL A 63 6.42 11.81 21.48
N GLY A 64 6.50 11.99 22.79
CA GLY A 64 7.41 12.96 23.40
C GLY A 64 6.93 14.41 23.23
N PRO A 65 7.81 15.39 23.53
CA PRO A 65 7.51 16.80 23.31
C PRO A 65 7.26 17.10 21.83
N PRO A 66 6.32 18.00 21.48
CA PRO A 66 6.01 18.30 20.10
C PRO A 66 7.22 18.93 19.37
N PRO A 67 7.36 18.75 18.05
CA PRO A 67 8.42 19.37 17.25
C PRO A 67 8.49 20.90 17.41
N SER A 68 7.34 21.55 17.57
CA SER A 68 7.20 22.97 17.91
C SER A 68 5.83 23.27 18.49
N ASP A 69 5.62 24.50 18.99
CA ASP A 69 4.29 25.00 19.35
C ASP A 69 3.38 25.28 18.13
N GLN A 70 3.88 25.06 16.90
CA GLN A 70 3.14 25.26 15.65
C GLN A 70 2.88 23.97 14.89
N SER A 71 3.48 22.85 15.32
CA SER A 71 3.28 21.55 14.68
C SER A 71 2.03 20.88 15.20
N ALA A 72 1.30 20.21 14.32
CA ALA A 72 0.06 19.51 14.65
C ALA A 72 -0.16 18.32 13.72
N VAL A 73 -0.88 17.33 14.22
CA VAL A 73 -1.51 16.27 13.43
C VAL A 73 -2.98 16.62 13.31
N THR A 74 -3.48 16.77 12.10
CA THR A 74 -4.91 17.00 11.85
C THR A 74 -5.63 15.66 11.93
N LEU A 75 -6.69 15.58 12.73
CA LEU A 75 -7.60 14.44 12.81
C LEU A 75 -8.93 14.78 12.12
N PRO A 76 -9.10 14.46 10.83
CA PRO A 76 -10.39 14.57 10.15
C PRO A 76 -11.48 13.71 10.81
N ALA A 77 -12.71 13.81 10.30
CA ALA A 77 -13.80 12.92 10.71
C ALA A 77 -13.35 11.45 10.69
N ASP A 78 -13.73 10.73 11.74
CA ASP A 78 -13.55 9.28 11.92
C ASP A 78 -12.09 8.80 12.03
N HIS A 79 -11.10 9.69 11.93
CA HIS A 79 -9.71 9.38 12.26
C HIS A 79 -9.56 9.21 13.76
N TRP A 80 -8.73 8.24 14.18
CA TRP A 80 -8.41 8.09 15.59
C TRP A 80 -6.98 7.65 15.84
N ILE A 81 -6.49 7.94 17.05
CA ILE A 81 -5.14 7.62 17.48
C ILE A 81 -5.09 7.26 18.96
N ASP A 82 -4.32 6.21 19.29
CA ASP A 82 -4.06 5.74 20.64
C ASP A 82 -2.64 6.11 21.07
N LEU A 83 -2.57 6.97 22.08
CA LEU A 83 -1.34 7.48 22.65
C LEU A 83 -1.07 6.78 23.99
N GLY A 84 -0.07 5.91 24.01
CA GLY A 84 0.35 5.14 25.17
C GLY A 84 1.36 5.90 26.02
N PHE A 85 1.30 5.69 27.33
CA PHE A 85 2.20 6.32 28.31
C PHE A 85 3.09 5.30 29.00
N SER A 86 4.15 5.81 29.64
CA SER A 86 5.20 5.01 30.29
C SER A 86 4.71 4.19 31.50
N GLY A 87 3.48 4.42 31.96
CA GLY A 87 2.90 3.85 33.17
C GLY A 87 1.38 3.96 33.20
N GLU A 88 0.81 3.88 34.40
CA GLU A 88 -0.65 3.95 34.60
C GLU A 88 -1.11 5.41 34.65
N LEU A 89 -2.22 5.73 33.97
CA LEU A 89 -2.86 7.04 34.10
C LEU A 89 -3.53 7.11 35.47
N VAL A 90 -3.18 8.13 36.26
CA VAL A 90 -3.66 8.26 37.64
C VAL A 90 -4.31 9.62 37.85
N ALA A 91 -5.36 9.63 38.67
CA ALA A 91 -6.03 10.85 39.08
C ALA A 91 -5.27 11.56 40.21
N ALA A 92 -5.16 12.89 40.16
CA ALA A 92 -4.70 13.71 41.26
C ALA A 92 -5.42 15.06 41.28
N GLU A 93 -4.99 15.99 42.15
CA GLU A 93 -5.58 17.33 42.17
C GLU A 93 -5.23 18.10 40.87
N GLY A 94 -6.25 18.45 40.09
CA GLY A 94 -6.15 19.26 38.87
C GLY A 94 -6.31 18.43 37.60
N ASP A 95 -5.93 18.99 36.45
CA ASP A 95 -6.04 18.27 35.18
C ASP A 95 -5.04 17.09 35.14
N ASP A 96 -5.53 15.93 34.73
CA ASP A 96 -4.76 14.70 34.61
C ASP A 96 -4.47 14.34 33.17
N ILE A 97 -5.29 14.81 32.22
CA ILE A 97 -5.02 14.77 30.79
C ILE A 97 -5.11 16.20 30.27
N VAL A 98 -4.10 16.63 29.52
CA VAL A 98 -4.06 17.95 28.88
C VAL A 98 -3.85 17.75 27.39
N LEU A 99 -4.82 18.19 26.61
CA LEU A 99 -4.75 18.24 25.14
C LEU A 99 -4.36 19.65 24.72
N VAL A 100 -3.47 19.75 23.73
CA VAL A 100 -3.12 21.01 23.08
C VAL A 100 -3.47 20.91 21.61
N GLU A 101 -4.24 21.88 21.13
CA GLU A 101 -4.70 22.00 19.75
C GLU A 101 -4.33 23.40 19.19
N THR A 102 -4.19 23.54 17.87
CA THR A 102 -3.86 24.80 17.20
C THR A 102 -4.84 25.16 16.09
N GLY A 103 -5.44 26.35 16.17
CA GLY A 103 -6.43 26.77 15.17
C GLY A 103 -7.84 26.73 15.73
N LYS A 104 -8.27 27.84 16.33
CA LYS A 104 -9.62 27.97 16.92
C LYS A 104 -10.72 28.03 15.86
N ALA A 105 -10.99 26.94 15.15
CA ALA A 105 -11.95 26.89 14.05
C ALA A 105 -13.27 26.20 14.40
N GLY A 106 -13.49 25.84 15.67
CA GLY A 106 -14.72 25.16 16.12
C GLY A 106 -14.69 23.63 16.02
N GLU A 107 -13.48 23.06 15.95
CA GLU A 107 -13.23 21.63 15.81
C GLU A 107 -13.63 20.85 17.07
N GLN A 108 -13.94 19.56 16.89
CA GLN A 108 -14.39 18.68 17.96
C GLN A 108 -13.74 17.29 17.83
N ALA A 109 -13.48 16.67 18.98
CA ALA A 109 -12.99 15.31 19.08
C ALA A 109 -13.67 14.58 20.25
N LEU A 110 -13.72 13.25 20.21
CA LEU A 110 -14.03 12.42 21.37
C LEU A 110 -12.73 12.00 22.06
N LEU A 111 -12.73 12.06 23.39
CA LEU A 111 -11.59 11.65 24.21
C LEU A 111 -11.95 10.43 25.04
N PHE A 112 -11.17 9.36 24.89
CA PHE A 112 -11.28 8.15 25.70
C PHE A 112 -9.99 7.88 26.47
N VAL A 113 -10.11 7.10 27.53
CA VAL A 113 -8.99 6.35 28.11
C VAL A 113 -9.13 4.88 27.74
N THR A 114 -7.99 4.22 27.50
CA THR A 114 -7.94 2.80 27.19
C THR A 114 -6.92 2.09 28.06
N ASP A 115 -7.00 0.76 28.18
CA ASP A 115 -5.97 -0.04 28.84
C ASP A 115 -4.75 -0.32 27.96
N GLY A 116 -4.71 0.28 26.75
CA GLY A 116 -3.71 0.03 25.73
C GLY A 116 -3.93 -1.24 24.92
N ALA A 117 -5.09 -1.90 25.07
CA ALA A 117 -5.51 -3.05 24.30
C ALA A 117 -6.96 -2.84 23.80
N ASP A 118 -7.93 -3.60 24.32
CA ASP A 118 -9.29 -3.70 23.80
C ASP A 118 -10.35 -3.01 24.67
N ARG A 119 -9.99 -2.47 25.83
CA ARG A 119 -10.94 -1.81 26.74
C ARG A 119 -10.80 -0.30 26.65
N GLU A 120 -11.91 0.37 26.38
CA GLU A 120 -12.01 1.82 26.29
C GLU A 120 -13.13 2.38 27.18
N TYR A 121 -12.99 3.65 27.57
CA TYR A 121 -14.00 4.40 28.29
C TYR A 121 -14.02 5.84 27.78
N LEU A 122 -15.17 6.28 27.24
CA LEU A 122 -15.35 7.66 26.78
C LEU A 122 -15.38 8.61 27.97
N LEU A 123 -14.40 9.50 28.05
CA LEU A 123 -14.33 10.52 29.09
C LEU A 123 -15.27 11.67 28.77
N THR A 124 -15.11 12.28 27.60
CA THR A 124 -15.83 13.49 27.23
C THR A 124 -15.72 13.76 25.73
N ARG A 125 -16.55 14.70 25.26
CA ARG A 125 -16.37 15.35 23.98
C ARG A 125 -15.61 16.66 24.17
N VAL A 126 -14.51 16.79 23.45
CA VAL A 126 -13.65 17.96 23.39
C VAL A 126 -14.15 18.90 22.31
N SER A 127 -14.12 20.21 22.58
CA SER A 127 -14.58 21.22 21.62
C SER A 127 -13.73 22.48 21.72
N VAL A 128 -13.30 23.00 20.58
CA VAL A 128 -12.49 24.20 20.44
C VAL A 128 -13.40 25.40 20.15
N ALA A 129 -12.98 26.60 20.57
CA ALA A 129 -13.67 27.83 20.21
C ALA A 129 -13.64 28.06 18.68
N ALA A 130 -14.64 28.74 18.13
CA ALA A 130 -14.72 29.08 16.70
C ALA A 130 -14.32 30.55 16.45
N ASP A 131 -13.18 30.96 17.01
CA ASP A 131 -12.69 32.34 16.96
C ASP A 131 -11.97 32.68 15.63
N MET A 132 -11.66 31.66 14.81
CA MET A 132 -10.93 31.72 13.55
C MET A 132 -9.52 32.33 13.67
N THR A 133 -8.79 31.91 14.71
CA THR A 133 -7.42 32.37 15.00
C THR A 133 -6.44 31.22 15.14
N GLN A 134 -5.20 31.39 14.67
CA GLN A 134 -4.09 30.45 14.90
C GLN A 134 -3.50 30.59 16.32
N GLU A 135 -4.33 30.36 17.34
CA GLU A 135 -3.94 30.34 18.74
C GLU A 135 -4.06 28.92 19.31
N LEU A 136 -3.21 28.60 20.29
CA LEU A 136 -3.28 27.32 20.98
C LEU A 136 -4.48 27.25 21.93
N SER A 137 -5.18 26.13 21.86
CA SER A 137 -6.22 25.75 22.83
C SER A 137 -5.66 24.69 23.77
N ARG A 138 -5.76 24.92 25.08
CA ARG A 138 -5.36 23.96 26.13
C ARG A 138 -6.60 23.43 26.82
N ILE A 139 -6.80 22.12 26.76
CA ILE A 139 -8.03 21.47 27.20
C ILE A 139 -7.64 20.43 28.26
N GLY A 140 -7.95 20.75 29.51
CA GLY A 140 -7.70 19.90 30.66
C GLY A 140 -8.88 18.98 30.99
N VAL A 141 -8.58 17.75 31.38
CA VAL A 141 -9.55 16.76 31.86
C VAL A 141 -9.04 16.16 33.17
N ASP A 142 -9.85 16.28 34.20
CA ASP A 142 -9.63 15.73 35.54
C ASP A 142 -10.25 14.33 35.64
N LEU A 143 -9.48 13.35 36.12
CA LEU A 143 -9.93 11.97 36.30
C LEU A 143 -10.43 11.70 37.73
N ASP A 144 -10.37 12.67 38.65
CA ASP A 144 -10.79 12.49 40.03
C ASP A 144 -12.27 12.06 40.15
N GLY A 145 -12.51 11.11 41.04
CA GLY A 145 -13.82 10.51 41.26
C GLY A 145 -14.32 9.55 40.16
N LEU A 146 -13.55 9.31 39.10
CA LEU A 146 -13.90 8.34 38.06
C LEU A 146 -13.58 6.90 38.49
N SER A 147 -14.55 6.00 38.39
CA SER A 147 -14.35 4.56 38.65
C SER A 147 -14.27 3.80 37.33
N LEU A 148 -13.07 3.42 36.92
CA LEU A 148 -12.83 2.67 35.69
C LEU A 148 -12.82 1.15 35.93
N PRO A 149 -13.39 0.34 35.01
CA PRO A 149 -13.39 -1.12 35.11
C PRO A 149 -12.03 -1.76 34.72
N PHE A 150 -11.05 -0.94 34.41
CA PHE A 150 -9.70 -1.31 34.00
C PHE A 150 -8.71 -0.24 34.46
N VAL A 151 -7.42 -0.57 34.37
CA VAL A 151 -6.33 0.37 34.63
C VAL A 151 -6.01 1.10 33.32
N PRO A 152 -6.26 2.41 33.21
CA PRO A 152 -5.98 3.16 31.99
C PRO A 152 -4.46 3.32 31.78
N ARG A 153 -4.02 3.13 30.54
CA ARG A 153 -2.60 3.23 30.11
C ARG A 153 -2.41 4.07 28.85
N ALA A 154 -3.49 4.41 28.16
CA ALA A 154 -3.45 5.21 26.95
C ALA A 154 -4.66 6.15 26.85
N VAL A 155 -4.51 7.14 25.98
CA VAL A 155 -5.57 8.08 25.59
C VAL A 155 -5.87 7.86 24.12
N ARG A 156 -7.15 7.72 23.79
CA ARG A 156 -7.64 7.69 22.40
C ARG A 156 -8.33 9.01 22.06
N LEU A 157 -7.95 9.62 20.95
CA LEU A 157 -8.70 10.72 20.35
C LEU A 157 -9.36 10.26 19.05
N VAL A 158 -10.63 10.63 18.86
CA VAL A 158 -11.38 10.42 17.60
C VAL A 158 -11.82 11.77 17.06
N GLY A 159 -11.39 12.12 15.85
CA GLY A 159 -11.82 13.32 15.14
C GLY A 159 -13.30 13.22 14.77
N LEU A 160 -14.06 14.29 15.03
CA LEU A 160 -15.47 14.33 14.64
C LEU A 160 -15.65 15.15 13.36
N ASP A 161 -15.13 16.38 13.31
CA ASP A 161 -15.33 17.34 12.22
C ASP A 161 -16.82 17.62 11.85
N TRP A 162 -17.66 17.95 12.84
CA TRP A 162 -19.10 18.28 12.63
C TRP A 162 -19.44 19.78 12.84
N SER A 163 -18.44 20.66 12.96
CA SER A 163 -18.67 22.09 13.20
C SER A 163 -17.50 23.03 12.91
N GLY A 164 -16.38 22.50 12.41
CA GLY A 164 -15.17 23.27 12.13
C GLY A 164 -15.22 24.01 10.78
N GLN A 165 -14.36 25.01 10.60
CA GLN A 165 -14.00 25.52 9.26
C GLN A 165 -12.65 24.97 8.76
N SER A 166 -12.02 24.10 9.55
CA SER A 166 -10.79 23.38 9.25
C SER A 166 -11.10 21.91 8.93
N PRO A 167 -10.18 21.19 8.27
CA PRO A 167 -10.39 19.81 7.82
C PRO A 167 -10.32 18.73 8.93
N GLY A 168 -10.14 19.11 10.20
CA GLY A 168 -10.07 18.17 11.31
C GLY A 168 -9.59 18.83 12.60
N PHE A 169 -9.49 18.05 13.69
CA PHE A 169 -8.96 18.52 14.97
C PHE A 169 -7.43 18.57 14.94
N ASP A 170 -6.85 19.75 15.07
CA ASP A 170 -5.40 19.99 14.88
C ASP A 170 -4.58 19.74 16.16
N LEU A 171 -4.36 18.46 16.50
CA LEU A 171 -3.69 18.04 17.73
C LEU A 171 -2.18 18.33 17.72
N CYS A 172 -1.72 19.22 18.60
CA CYS A 172 -0.30 19.51 18.79
C CYS A 172 0.40 18.50 19.70
N ASN A 173 -0.18 18.21 20.87
CA ASN A 173 0.34 17.23 21.81
C ASN A 173 -0.71 16.86 22.86
N VAL A 174 -0.41 15.77 23.56
CA VAL A 174 -1.13 15.32 24.75
C VAL A 174 -0.14 15.19 25.89
N GLN A 175 -0.57 15.49 27.11
CA GLN A 175 0.13 15.09 28.31
C GLN A 175 -0.85 14.37 29.24
N ALA A 176 -0.39 13.31 29.90
CA ALA A 176 -1.19 12.62 30.91
C ALA A 176 -0.40 12.41 32.20
N ARG A 177 -1.10 12.34 33.32
CA ARG A 177 -0.50 12.12 34.63
C ARG A 177 -0.25 10.64 34.83
N VAL A 178 1.02 10.28 35.02
CA VAL A 178 1.47 8.88 35.01
C VAL A 178 2.08 8.49 36.35
N SER A 179 1.79 7.27 36.81
CA SER A 179 2.49 6.60 37.92
C SER A 179 3.29 5.38 37.43
N HIS A 180 4.47 5.16 38.01
CA HIS A 180 5.42 4.08 37.66
C HIS A 180 5.59 3.02 38.74
N ASP A 181 4.63 2.90 39.67
CA ASP A 181 4.72 1.91 40.74
C ASP A 181 4.60 0.47 40.19
N VAL A 182 5.75 -0.22 40.12
CA VAL A 182 6.01 -1.66 39.85
C VAL A 182 5.80 -2.15 38.40
N TRP A 183 6.96 -2.44 37.78
CA TRP A 183 7.24 -2.81 36.39
C TRP A 183 7.08 -4.32 36.08
N SER A 184 6.47 -4.69 34.95
CA SER A 184 7.01 -5.56 33.86
C SER A 184 5.91 -6.05 32.89
N PHE A 185 6.17 -6.00 31.58
CA PHE A 185 5.32 -6.57 30.51
C PHE A 185 5.24 -8.11 30.59
N PRO A 186 4.11 -8.73 30.22
CA PRO A 186 4.11 -10.08 29.67
C PRO A 186 4.48 -10.04 28.17
N PRO A 187 5.56 -10.71 27.72
CA PRO A 187 5.84 -10.86 26.29
C PRO A 187 5.01 -12.02 25.75
N GLY A 188 4.15 -11.71 24.80
CA GLY A 188 3.44 -12.71 24.03
C GLY A 188 2.90 -12.08 22.78
N GLU A 189 3.72 -12.02 21.73
CA GLU A 189 3.40 -11.91 20.30
C GLU A 189 4.70 -11.52 19.56
N SER A 190 4.73 -11.74 18.23
CA SER A 190 5.84 -11.41 17.32
C SER A 190 6.61 -10.14 17.72
N ALA A 191 7.94 -10.24 17.85
CA ALA A 191 8.75 -9.09 18.20
C ALA A 191 9.20 -8.35 16.93
N VAL A 192 8.76 -7.11 16.77
CA VAL A 192 9.25 -6.18 15.75
C VAL A 192 10.69 -5.79 16.11
N ILE A 193 11.61 -5.99 15.17
CA ILE A 193 13.03 -5.61 15.30
C ILE A 193 13.22 -4.15 14.87
N ASP A 194 12.53 -3.77 13.80
CA ASP A 194 12.46 -2.40 13.27
C ASP A 194 11.27 -2.28 12.29
N ASP A 195 10.38 -1.32 12.51
CA ASP A 195 9.31 -0.90 11.59
C ASP A 195 9.63 0.43 10.91
N PHE A 196 10.80 0.99 11.19
CA PHE A 196 11.33 2.21 10.59
C PHE A 196 10.55 3.50 10.81
N GLU A 197 9.49 3.50 11.62
CA GLU A 197 8.65 4.67 11.87
C GLU A 197 9.35 5.73 12.76
N ASP A 198 10.32 5.31 13.57
CA ASP A 198 11.01 6.16 14.56
C ASP A 198 12.10 7.07 13.96
N TYR A 199 12.56 6.80 12.73
CA TYR A 199 13.65 7.58 12.11
C TYR A 199 13.13 8.87 11.50
N VAL A 200 13.84 9.99 11.73
CA VAL A 200 13.43 11.35 11.30
C VAL A 200 14.07 11.88 10.02
N ASP A 201 15.32 11.49 9.78
CA ASP A 201 16.16 11.92 8.65
C ASP A 201 17.30 10.91 8.42
N ALA A 202 18.08 11.07 7.34
CA ALA A 202 19.22 10.19 7.01
C ALA A 202 20.32 10.15 8.10
N VAL A 203 20.38 11.14 9.00
CA VAL A 203 21.37 11.22 10.09
C VAL A 203 20.93 10.38 11.29
N SER A 204 19.62 10.29 11.55
CA SER A 204 19.04 9.50 12.64
C SER A 204 19.34 7.99 12.54
N TRP A 205 19.64 7.49 11.33
CA TRP A 205 20.01 6.09 11.08
C TRP A 205 21.42 5.74 11.54
N GLU A 206 22.39 6.66 11.41
CA GLU A 206 23.82 6.35 11.61
C GLU A 206 24.14 5.85 13.04
N GLY A 207 23.26 6.15 14.01
CA GLY A 207 23.33 5.65 15.38
C GLY A 207 22.95 4.16 15.53
N PHE A 208 22.12 3.63 14.63
CA PHE A 208 21.53 2.30 14.73
C PHE A 208 21.89 1.38 13.56
N TRP A 209 21.80 1.91 12.33
CA TRP A 209 22.11 1.25 11.08
C TRP A 209 23.43 1.79 10.49
N ARG A 210 24.26 0.90 9.95
CA ARG A 210 25.51 1.26 9.27
C ARG A 210 25.58 0.64 7.89
N CYS A 211 25.93 1.47 6.91
CA CYS A 211 26.22 1.03 5.56
C CYS A 211 27.62 0.41 5.46
N GLU A 212 27.73 -0.68 4.72
CA GLU A 212 28.99 -1.26 4.25
C GLU A 212 29.07 -1.26 2.73
N GLY A 213 30.29 -1.08 2.21
CA GLY A 213 30.55 -1.04 0.77
C GLY A 213 29.91 0.17 0.10
N ASP A 214 29.22 -0.04 -1.01
CA ASP A 214 28.56 1.03 -1.79
C ASP A 214 27.07 1.22 -1.43
N ALA A 215 26.67 0.78 -0.23
CA ALA A 215 25.34 0.95 0.29
C ALA A 215 25.04 2.40 0.67
N SER A 216 23.80 2.83 0.43
CA SER A 216 23.26 4.08 0.94
C SER A 216 21.89 3.82 1.56
N LEU A 217 21.67 4.39 2.75
CA LEU A 217 20.36 4.46 3.39
C LEU A 217 19.83 5.88 3.30
N ILE A 218 18.55 6.00 2.99
CA ILE A 218 17.79 7.24 3.09
C ILE A 218 16.43 6.95 3.74
N VAL A 219 15.87 7.95 4.42
CA VAL A 219 14.46 7.92 4.78
C VAL A 219 13.66 8.00 3.49
N GLU A 220 12.61 7.20 3.42
CA GLU A 220 11.61 7.32 2.38
C GLU A 220 11.10 8.76 2.30
N GLN A 221 11.20 9.35 1.10
CA GLN A 221 10.81 10.74 0.85
C GLN A 221 9.39 10.84 0.28
N GLU A 222 8.84 9.74 -0.20
CA GLU A 222 7.51 9.58 -0.76
C GLU A 222 6.93 8.31 -0.13
N ILE A 223 5.85 8.41 0.65
CA ILE A 223 5.23 7.24 1.29
C ILE A 223 4.72 6.30 0.18
N LEU A 224 5.31 5.11 0.04
CA LEU A 224 5.00 4.16 -1.03
C LEU A 224 3.82 3.21 -0.71
N ASP A 225 3.29 3.22 0.52
CA ASP A 225 2.16 2.40 0.98
C ASP A 225 1.18 3.21 1.86
N THR A 226 0.12 2.59 2.40
CA THR A 226 -0.88 3.23 3.29
C THR A 226 -0.28 3.67 4.63
N CYS A 227 0.54 4.73 4.60
CA CYS A 227 1.05 5.48 5.75
C CYS A 227 2.21 4.86 6.55
N GLN A 228 2.93 3.87 6.01
CA GLN A 228 4.14 3.32 6.64
C GLN A 228 5.41 3.89 6.01
N GLN A 229 6.35 4.31 6.86
CA GLN A 229 7.68 4.71 6.46
C GLN A 229 8.56 3.47 6.28
N SER A 230 9.36 3.46 5.21
CA SER A 230 10.32 2.40 4.93
C SER A 230 11.76 2.90 4.96
N LEU A 231 12.66 1.96 5.22
CA LEU A 231 14.08 2.14 4.98
C LEU A 231 14.38 2.01 3.50
N VAL A 232 14.85 3.08 2.87
CA VAL A 232 15.27 3.05 1.47
C VAL A 232 16.75 2.67 1.38
N PHE A 233 16.99 1.40 1.07
CA PHE A 233 18.30 0.79 0.86
C PHE A 233 18.66 0.82 -0.64
N ARG A 234 19.55 1.76 -1.00
CA ARG A 234 20.19 1.80 -2.32
C ARG A 234 21.43 0.93 -2.31
N TYR A 235 21.53 0.05 -3.29
CA TYR A 235 22.64 -0.88 -3.39
C TYR A 235 23.34 -0.78 -4.75
N TYR A 236 24.64 -1.02 -4.73
CA TYR A 236 25.48 -1.28 -5.90
C TYR A 236 26.32 -2.53 -5.63
N CYS A 237 26.53 -3.35 -6.66
CA CYS A 237 27.24 -4.60 -6.56
C CYS A 237 28.00 -4.92 -7.85
N ASP A 238 29.25 -5.34 -7.74
CA ASP A 238 30.08 -5.86 -8.84
C ASP A 238 31.07 -6.91 -8.31
N ALA A 239 31.98 -7.41 -9.14
CA ALA A 239 32.89 -8.49 -8.73
C ALA A 239 33.81 -8.13 -7.53
N ALA A 240 33.99 -6.84 -7.22
CA ALA A 240 34.84 -6.35 -6.14
C ALA A 240 34.05 -5.70 -5.00
N SER A 241 32.79 -5.33 -5.22
CA SER A 241 31.97 -4.58 -4.26
C SER A 241 30.63 -5.25 -3.95
N ARG A 242 30.20 -5.08 -2.69
CA ARG A 242 28.89 -5.48 -2.17
C ARG A 242 28.27 -4.28 -1.45
N SER A 243 26.97 -4.32 -1.21
CA SER A 243 26.26 -3.32 -0.41
C SER A 243 25.55 -4.00 0.75
N ALA A 244 25.67 -3.46 1.97
CA ALA A 244 24.91 -3.95 3.12
C ALA A 244 24.51 -2.81 4.05
N ALA A 245 23.38 -2.99 4.72
CA ALA A 245 22.91 -2.17 5.83
C ALA A 245 22.83 -3.06 7.07
N THR A 246 23.52 -2.68 8.15
CA THR A 246 23.62 -3.48 9.38
C THR A 246 23.08 -2.72 10.59
N ARG A 247 22.09 -3.29 11.27
CA ARG A 247 21.58 -2.82 12.57
C ARG A 247 22.37 -3.45 13.71
N TYR A 248 22.93 -2.63 14.59
CA TYR A 248 23.64 -3.10 15.78
C TYR A 248 22.80 -2.90 17.04
N PHE A 249 22.75 -3.92 17.88
CA PHE A 249 22.06 -3.87 19.16
C PHE A 249 23.03 -3.50 20.28
N GLY A 250 22.78 -2.39 20.97
CA GLY A 250 23.61 -1.95 22.11
C GLY A 250 23.63 -2.95 23.26
N THR A 251 22.53 -3.69 23.44
CA THR A 251 22.39 -4.85 24.33
C THR A 251 22.01 -6.07 23.50
N PRO A 252 22.61 -7.27 23.72
CA PRO A 252 22.22 -8.48 23.01
C PRO A 252 20.73 -8.78 23.14
N GLN A 253 20.10 -9.19 22.04
CA GLN A 253 18.71 -9.62 22.00
C GLN A 253 18.59 -11.14 22.12
N ASP A 254 17.54 -11.59 22.82
CA ASP A 254 17.17 -13.01 22.90
C ASP A 254 16.01 -13.30 21.94
N TRP A 255 16.30 -14.00 20.85
CA TRP A 255 15.35 -14.38 19.80
C TRP A 255 14.81 -15.81 19.99
N THR A 256 14.99 -16.41 21.17
CA THR A 256 14.55 -17.79 21.47
C THR A 256 13.21 -17.87 22.22
N GLY A 257 12.71 -16.73 22.71
CA GLY A 257 11.44 -16.64 23.44
C GLY A 257 10.20 -16.78 22.56
N GLY A 258 9.04 -17.02 23.19
CA GLY A 258 7.72 -16.79 22.57
C GLY A 258 7.30 -17.70 21.40
N GLY A 259 8.02 -18.79 21.11
CA GLY A 259 7.70 -19.67 19.97
C GLY A 259 8.20 -19.17 18.62
N VAL A 260 9.14 -18.21 18.62
CA VAL A 260 9.81 -17.70 17.42
C VAL A 260 10.44 -18.83 16.62
N SER A 261 10.22 -18.79 15.31
CA SER A 261 10.61 -19.81 14.34
C SER A 261 11.35 -19.26 13.15
N GLY A 262 11.49 -17.95 13.05
CA GLY A 262 12.35 -17.33 12.07
C GLY A 262 12.22 -15.82 12.04
N LEU A 263 12.85 -15.24 11.03
CA LEU A 263 12.85 -13.83 10.70
C LEU A 263 11.98 -13.58 9.47
N GLU A 264 11.20 -12.52 9.50
CA GLU A 264 10.43 -12.02 8.38
C GLU A 264 10.83 -10.58 8.03
N ILE A 265 10.92 -10.27 6.74
CA ILE A 265 11.22 -8.95 6.21
C ILE A 265 10.17 -8.59 5.16
N ILE A 266 9.49 -7.46 5.34
CA ILE A 266 8.57 -6.90 4.35
C ILE A 266 9.30 -5.81 3.57
N PHE A 267 9.35 -5.94 2.25
CA PHE A 267 10.08 -5.01 1.39
C PHE A 267 9.49 -4.88 -0.02
N HIS A 268 9.72 -3.76 -0.65
CA HIS A 268 9.35 -3.44 -2.04
C HIS A 268 10.60 -2.93 -2.77
N GLY A 269 10.76 -3.22 -4.06
CA GLY A 269 11.73 -2.53 -4.91
C GLY A 269 12.44 -3.44 -5.90
N ASP A 270 13.59 -2.97 -6.38
CA ASP A 270 14.42 -3.64 -7.37
C ASP A 270 15.15 -4.83 -6.73
N LEU A 271 14.69 -6.06 -7.00
CA LEU A 271 15.46 -7.24 -6.64
C LEU A 271 16.69 -7.37 -7.54
N PRO A 272 17.86 -7.79 -7.00
CA PRO A 272 19.04 -8.01 -7.82
C PRO A 272 18.80 -9.16 -8.80
N ASP A 273 19.22 -8.99 -10.06
CA ASP A 273 19.13 -10.07 -11.05
C ASP A 273 20.01 -11.24 -10.58
N PRO A 274 19.44 -12.47 -10.49
CA PRO A 274 20.16 -13.72 -10.28
C PRO A 274 21.49 -13.89 -11.03
N ALA A 275 21.62 -13.29 -12.20
CA ALA A 275 22.80 -13.39 -13.05
C ALA A 275 24.01 -12.64 -12.47
N TRP A 276 23.80 -11.59 -11.66
CA TRP A 276 24.89 -10.77 -11.14
C TRP A 276 24.87 -10.54 -9.63
N GLY A 277 23.72 -10.60 -8.96
CA GLY A 277 23.62 -10.31 -7.54
C GLY A 277 22.67 -11.23 -6.78
N GLU A 278 22.86 -11.31 -5.48
CA GLU A 278 22.00 -12.04 -4.56
C GLU A 278 21.67 -11.16 -3.35
N LEU A 279 20.37 -11.00 -3.07
CA LEU A 279 19.88 -10.49 -1.78
C LEU A 279 20.26 -11.50 -0.69
N TYR A 280 20.79 -11.01 0.42
CA TYR A 280 21.10 -11.81 1.58
C TYR A 280 20.70 -11.11 2.86
N VAL A 281 20.49 -11.93 3.90
CA VAL A 281 20.34 -11.47 5.27
C VAL A 281 21.40 -12.17 6.11
N ALA A 282 22.05 -11.42 7.00
CA ALA A 282 23.05 -11.94 7.91
C ALA A 282 22.68 -11.64 9.36
N VAL A 283 22.99 -12.57 10.26
CA VAL A 283 22.77 -12.40 11.72
C VAL A 283 24.07 -12.80 12.43
N THR A 284 24.42 -12.09 13.50
CA THR A 284 25.60 -12.39 14.32
C THR A 284 25.34 -12.21 15.81
N ASP A 285 25.93 -13.08 16.63
CA ASP A 285 26.00 -12.99 18.10
C ASP A 285 27.28 -12.23 18.57
N GLY A 286 28.07 -11.72 17.62
CA GLY A 286 29.38 -11.10 17.85
C GLY A 286 30.57 -12.08 17.86
N ILE A 287 30.32 -13.39 17.76
CA ILE A 287 31.32 -14.47 17.68
C ILE A 287 31.18 -15.24 16.36
N HIS A 288 29.95 -15.61 16.03
CA HIS A 288 29.55 -16.32 14.83
C HIS A 288 28.70 -15.41 13.94
N GLU A 289 28.75 -15.66 12.63
CA GLU A 289 27.90 -15.01 11.63
C GLU A 289 27.27 -16.10 10.76
N ALA A 290 25.96 -16.00 10.52
CA ALA A 290 25.24 -16.81 9.57
C ALA A 290 24.68 -15.90 8.47
N ILE A 291 24.85 -16.32 7.21
CA ILE A 291 24.40 -15.57 6.03
C ILE A 291 23.45 -16.46 5.23
N VAL A 292 22.22 -16.02 5.09
CA VAL A 292 21.21 -16.67 4.23
C VAL A 292 21.08 -15.86 2.95
N SER A 293 21.42 -16.48 1.83
CA SER A 293 21.32 -15.85 0.51
C SER A 293 20.13 -16.38 -0.25
N ARG A 294 19.53 -15.50 -1.06
CA ARG A 294 18.31 -15.78 -1.81
C ARG A 294 17.20 -16.31 -0.87
N PRO A 295 16.90 -15.56 0.21
CA PRO A 295 15.85 -15.99 1.13
C PRO A 295 14.53 -16.17 0.36
N VAL A 296 13.68 -17.08 0.85
CA VAL A 296 12.39 -17.37 0.21
C VAL A 296 11.56 -16.09 0.21
N GLN A 297 11.07 -15.71 -0.96
CA GLN A 297 10.31 -14.49 -1.19
C GLN A 297 8.96 -14.83 -1.80
N ALA A 298 7.92 -14.19 -1.30
CA ALA A 298 6.57 -14.24 -1.87
C ALA A 298 6.01 -12.81 -1.98
N GLU A 299 5.14 -12.56 -2.96
CA GLU A 299 4.41 -11.29 -3.04
C GLU A 299 3.21 -11.30 -2.11
N MET A 300 2.88 -10.14 -1.53
CA MET A 300 1.76 -9.99 -0.61
C MET A 300 0.47 -9.72 -1.36
N THR A 301 -0.54 -10.58 -1.17
CA THR A 301 -1.86 -10.41 -1.76
C THR A 301 -2.51 -9.10 -1.29
N GLY A 302 -2.87 -8.24 -2.25
CA GLY A 302 -3.52 -6.94 -1.97
C GLY A 302 -2.58 -5.82 -1.53
N ARG A 303 -1.27 -6.08 -1.41
CA ARG A 303 -0.23 -5.06 -1.20
C ARG A 303 0.87 -5.12 -2.28
N ALA A 304 0.60 -5.66 -3.46
CA ALA A 304 1.60 -5.68 -4.54
C ALA A 304 2.03 -4.24 -4.89
N PRO A 305 3.33 -3.93 -5.07
CA PRO A 305 4.47 -4.85 -5.28
C PRO A 305 5.27 -5.22 -4.02
N TRP A 306 4.69 -5.10 -2.82
CA TRP A 306 5.34 -5.53 -1.57
C TRP A 306 5.55 -7.04 -1.53
N ARG A 307 6.70 -7.44 -1.00
CA ARG A 307 7.17 -8.80 -0.87
C ARG A 307 7.51 -9.12 0.56
N ILE A 308 7.33 -10.38 0.91
CA ILE A 308 7.71 -10.94 2.20
C ILE A 308 8.86 -11.91 2.01
N CYS A 309 9.89 -11.76 2.84
CA CYS A 309 11.06 -12.64 2.89
C CYS A 309 11.05 -13.37 4.23
N ARG A 310 10.97 -14.70 4.23
CA ARG A 310 10.97 -15.54 5.45
C ARG A 310 12.23 -16.39 5.54
N ILE A 311 12.85 -16.38 6.72
CA ILE A 311 14.07 -17.14 6.99
C ILE A 311 13.89 -17.94 8.29
N PRO A 312 13.83 -19.29 8.22
CA PRO A 312 13.69 -20.15 9.39
C PRO A 312 14.83 -19.99 10.40
N SER A 313 14.54 -20.15 11.69
CA SER A 313 15.53 -20.04 12.75
C SER A 313 16.64 -21.10 12.65
N THR A 314 16.35 -22.23 11.97
CA THR A 314 17.32 -23.29 11.67
C THR A 314 18.45 -22.85 10.76
N ASP A 315 18.24 -21.82 9.94
CA ASP A 315 19.19 -21.36 8.93
C ASP A 315 20.27 -20.44 9.53
N TRP A 316 20.11 -20.04 10.80
CA TRP A 316 21.05 -19.17 11.51
C TRP A 316 22.16 -19.92 12.26
N SER A 317 22.23 -21.25 12.18
CA SER A 317 23.33 -22.00 12.78
C SER A 317 24.68 -21.60 12.15
N PRO A 318 25.74 -21.30 12.92
CA PRO A 318 25.92 -21.60 14.36
C PRO A 318 25.71 -20.42 15.32
N VAL A 319 24.98 -19.36 14.93
CA VAL A 319 24.74 -18.17 15.76
C VAL A 319 23.94 -18.52 17.03
N ASP A 320 24.37 -18.00 18.17
CA ASP A 320 23.60 -18.05 19.41
C ASP A 320 22.44 -17.04 19.37
N LEU A 321 21.25 -17.53 19.02
CA LEU A 321 20.04 -16.72 18.91
C LEU A 321 19.57 -16.12 20.25
N ALA A 322 20.11 -16.55 21.40
CA ALA A 322 19.82 -15.91 22.68
C ALA A 322 20.70 -14.66 22.94
N GLN A 323 21.68 -14.39 22.06
CA GLN A 323 22.68 -13.32 22.22
C GLN A 323 22.90 -12.53 20.92
N VAL A 324 21.87 -12.36 20.10
CA VAL A 324 21.97 -11.66 18.81
C VAL A 324 22.44 -10.22 19.02
N ARG A 325 23.47 -9.82 18.29
CA ARG A 325 24.10 -8.49 18.40
C ARG A 325 23.96 -7.63 17.16
N ALA A 326 23.75 -8.23 15.99
CA ALA A 326 23.45 -7.46 14.79
C ALA A 326 22.71 -8.30 13.75
N ILE A 327 21.98 -7.59 12.89
CA ILE A 327 21.36 -8.09 11.68
C ILE A 327 21.75 -7.21 10.50
N SER A 328 22.00 -7.81 9.34
CA SER A 328 22.30 -7.11 8.09
C SER A 328 21.37 -7.53 6.98
N VAL A 329 20.94 -6.58 6.17
CA VAL A 329 20.32 -6.83 4.85
C VAL A 329 21.28 -6.31 3.79
N GLY A 330 21.56 -7.09 2.76
CA GLY A 330 22.54 -6.68 1.74
C GLY A 330 22.39 -7.37 0.40
N VAL A 331 23.07 -6.82 -0.60
CA VAL A 331 23.21 -7.39 -1.93
C VAL A 331 24.70 -7.69 -2.16
N ARG A 332 25.00 -8.93 -2.53
CA ARG A 332 26.36 -9.39 -2.82
C ARG A 332 26.48 -10.00 -4.21
N PRO A 333 27.70 -10.15 -4.75
CA PRO A 333 27.90 -10.67 -6.09
C PRO A 333 27.45 -12.13 -6.19
N ALA A 334 26.72 -12.47 -7.25
CA ALA A 334 26.39 -13.85 -7.55
C ALA A 334 27.68 -14.66 -7.82
N PRO A 335 27.77 -15.92 -7.37
CA PRO A 335 28.94 -16.76 -7.66
C PRO A 335 29.21 -16.94 -9.16
N SER A 336 28.18 -16.78 -9.99
CA SER A 336 28.22 -16.88 -11.45
C SER A 336 28.50 -15.56 -12.18
N LEU A 337 28.80 -14.47 -11.46
CA LEU A 337 28.98 -13.14 -12.04
C LEU A 337 30.04 -13.12 -13.14
N ALA A 338 29.67 -12.64 -14.33
CA ALA A 338 30.62 -12.46 -15.43
C ALA A 338 31.59 -11.30 -15.16
N PRO A 339 32.86 -11.38 -15.58
CA PRO A 339 33.81 -10.28 -15.42
C PRO A 339 33.30 -8.98 -16.05
N GLY A 340 33.24 -7.90 -15.25
CA GLY A 340 32.78 -6.58 -15.67
C GLY A 340 31.26 -6.36 -15.63
N ALA A 341 30.48 -7.36 -15.22
CA ALA A 341 29.07 -7.17 -14.91
C ALA A 341 28.91 -6.48 -13.54
N PHE A 342 27.93 -5.59 -13.46
CA PHE A 342 27.56 -4.85 -12.26
C PHE A 342 26.04 -4.68 -12.23
N GLY A 343 25.51 -4.36 -11.06
CA GLY A 343 24.10 -4.02 -10.91
C GLY A 343 23.87 -3.10 -9.73
N ALA A 344 22.78 -2.34 -9.81
CA ALA A 344 22.34 -1.41 -8.79
C ALA A 344 20.81 -1.39 -8.75
N GLY A 345 20.27 -0.97 -7.62
CA GLY A 345 18.83 -0.88 -7.42
C GLY A 345 18.48 -0.26 -6.08
N THR A 346 17.17 -0.16 -5.82
CA THR A 346 16.63 0.35 -4.56
C THR A 346 15.66 -0.64 -3.95
N LEU A 347 15.83 -0.95 -2.67
CA LEU A 347 14.87 -1.71 -1.86
C LEU A 347 14.33 -0.81 -0.75
N ASN A 348 13.02 -0.71 -0.64
CA ASN A 348 12.29 -0.08 0.45
C ASN A 348 11.89 -1.19 1.44
N ILE A 349 12.43 -1.17 2.65
CA ILE A 349 12.16 -2.19 3.68
C ILE A 349 11.20 -1.57 4.68
N ALA A 350 9.97 -2.07 4.77
CA ALA A 350 8.94 -1.54 5.66
C ALA A 350 8.99 -2.14 7.06
N GLU A 351 9.38 -3.42 7.19
CA GLU A 351 9.39 -4.05 8.50
C GLU A 351 10.39 -5.21 8.54
N ILE A 352 11.02 -5.38 9.70
CA ILE A 352 11.81 -6.56 10.08
C ILE A 352 11.26 -7.08 11.40
N ARG A 353 10.80 -8.33 11.45
CA ARG A 353 10.19 -8.93 12.64
C ARG A 353 10.54 -10.40 12.83
N LEU A 354 10.32 -10.92 14.03
CA LEU A 354 10.39 -12.35 14.34
C LEU A 354 9.00 -13.00 14.25
N TYR A 355 8.89 -14.12 13.52
CA TYR A 355 7.63 -14.86 13.29
C TYR A 355 7.65 -16.26 13.96
N ALA A 356 6.50 -16.95 14.07
CA ALA A 356 6.36 -18.24 14.78
C ALA A 356 6.04 -19.43 13.83
N SER A 357 6.27 -20.69 14.23
CA SER A 357 6.38 -21.85 13.29
C SER A 357 5.07 -22.23 12.60
N THR A 358 3.96 -21.68 13.06
CA THR A 358 2.63 -21.95 12.53
C THR A 358 2.32 -21.14 11.28
N ASP A 359 3.24 -20.30 10.79
CA ASP A 359 3.13 -19.43 9.60
C ASP A 359 3.36 -20.14 8.23
N SER A 360 3.14 -21.45 8.15
CA SER A 360 3.09 -22.15 6.84
C SER A 360 1.75 -21.91 6.13
N ASP A 361 1.75 -21.82 4.79
CA ASP A 361 0.52 -21.65 3.96
C ASP A 361 -0.60 -22.65 4.28
N GLU A 362 -0.29 -23.85 4.80
CA GLU A 362 -1.30 -24.86 5.14
C GLU A 362 -2.09 -24.57 6.44
N THR A 363 -1.60 -23.66 7.30
CA THR A 363 -2.20 -23.34 8.60
C THR A 363 -2.69 -21.89 8.71
N ARG A 364 -2.58 -21.13 7.63
CA ARG A 364 -3.02 -19.75 7.56
C ARG A 364 -4.55 -19.65 7.65
N PRO A 365 -5.10 -18.76 8.48
CA PRO A 365 -6.54 -18.50 8.52
C PRO A 365 -7.05 -18.16 7.12
N LYS A 366 -8.18 -18.74 6.70
CA LYS A 366 -8.75 -18.43 5.38
C LYS A 366 -9.20 -16.99 5.27
N ALA A 367 -9.48 -16.36 6.42
CA ALA A 367 -9.89 -14.98 6.55
C ALA A 367 -8.74 -13.97 6.52
N ASP A 368 -7.49 -14.42 6.60
CA ASP A 368 -6.33 -13.56 6.35
C ASP A 368 -6.24 -13.35 4.84
N LYS A 369 -6.45 -12.12 4.41
CA LYS A 369 -6.48 -11.71 3.01
C LYS A 369 -5.33 -10.77 2.69
N THR A 370 -4.76 -10.12 3.69
CA THR A 370 -3.63 -9.19 3.57
C THR A 370 -2.26 -9.88 3.50
N ASP A 371 -2.19 -11.19 3.71
CA ASP A 371 -0.95 -11.97 3.66
C ASP A 371 0.05 -11.64 4.76
N ASP A 372 -0.42 -11.12 5.89
CA ASP A 372 0.39 -10.73 7.03
C ASP A 372 0.37 -11.71 8.21
N SER A 373 -0.27 -12.88 8.03
CA SER A 373 -0.46 -13.94 9.03
C SER A 373 -1.41 -13.58 10.18
N ARG A 374 -2.19 -12.50 10.07
CA ARG A 374 -3.21 -12.10 11.05
C ARG A 374 -4.58 -12.01 10.37
N VAL A 375 -5.63 -12.12 11.19
CA VAL A 375 -6.98 -11.73 10.82
C VAL A 375 -7.35 -10.56 11.69
N ASP A 376 -7.27 -9.36 11.14
CA ASP A 376 -7.53 -8.12 11.87
C ASP A 376 -8.36 -7.13 11.05
N TYR A 377 -8.37 -5.87 11.50
CA TYR A 377 -9.17 -4.82 10.88
C TYR A 377 -8.79 -4.59 9.41
N ARG A 378 -7.55 -4.88 8.99
CA ARG A 378 -7.10 -4.71 7.61
C ARG A 378 -7.73 -5.75 6.68
N ASP A 379 -7.99 -6.96 7.18
CA ASP A 379 -8.75 -7.96 6.43
C ASP A 379 -10.24 -7.59 6.39
N LEU A 380 -10.76 -7.00 7.46
CA LEU A 380 -12.13 -6.52 7.53
C LEU A 380 -12.39 -5.34 6.59
N GLU A 381 -11.45 -4.41 6.45
CA GLU A 381 -11.52 -3.31 5.48
C GLU A 381 -11.71 -3.85 4.05
N ARG A 382 -10.93 -4.86 3.67
CA ARG A 382 -11.10 -5.54 2.37
C ARG A 382 -12.45 -6.22 2.21
N MET A 383 -13.02 -6.75 3.30
CA MET A 383 -14.36 -7.33 3.29
C MET A 383 -15.43 -6.24 3.16
N ALA A 384 -15.23 -5.09 3.80
CA ALA A 384 -16.15 -3.95 3.76
C ALA A 384 -16.26 -3.36 2.35
N ASP A 385 -15.15 -3.29 1.60
CA ASP A 385 -15.13 -2.82 0.20
C ASP A 385 -16.00 -3.65 -0.75
N GLU A 386 -16.19 -4.93 -0.42
CA GLU A 386 -16.95 -5.88 -1.21
C GLU A 386 -18.32 -6.20 -0.58
N TRP A 387 -18.68 -5.54 0.52
CA TRP A 387 -19.86 -5.86 1.34
C TRP A 387 -21.17 -5.72 0.57
N LEU A 388 -21.98 -6.80 0.60
CA LEU A 388 -23.26 -6.93 -0.11
C LEU A 388 -23.17 -6.64 -1.61
N ARG A 389 -21.98 -6.76 -2.19
CA ARG A 389 -21.79 -6.61 -3.63
C ARG A 389 -22.50 -7.75 -4.35
N GLU A 390 -23.43 -7.41 -5.24
CA GLU A 390 -24.15 -8.43 -6.01
C GLU A 390 -23.24 -9.09 -7.07
N PRO A 391 -23.46 -10.39 -7.38
CA PRO A 391 -22.63 -11.15 -8.34
C PRO A 391 -22.73 -10.62 -9.78
N THR A 392 -23.78 -9.85 -10.05
CA THR A 392 -23.95 -9.09 -11.28
C THR A 392 -24.12 -7.63 -10.96
N HIS A 393 -23.44 -6.78 -11.72
CA HIS A 393 -23.71 -5.35 -11.70
C HIS A 393 -24.50 -4.97 -12.94
N VAL A 394 -25.60 -4.26 -12.75
CA VAL A 394 -26.46 -3.78 -13.83
C VAL A 394 -26.24 -2.28 -13.97
N LEU A 395 -25.70 -1.88 -15.11
CA LEU A 395 -25.52 -0.49 -15.50
C LEU A 395 -26.66 -0.04 -16.42
N ASP A 396 -27.01 1.24 -16.32
CA ASP A 396 -27.87 1.86 -17.33
C ASP A 396 -27.21 1.76 -18.71
N VAL A 397 -28.02 1.54 -19.74
CA VAL A 397 -27.54 1.41 -21.12
C VAL A 397 -28.18 2.44 -22.02
N ALA A 398 -27.38 2.96 -22.94
CA ALA A 398 -27.83 3.83 -24.02
C ALA A 398 -27.19 3.38 -25.33
N MET A 399 -27.98 3.26 -26.39
CA MET A 399 -27.46 2.87 -27.69
C MET A 399 -26.55 4.00 -28.26
N PRO A 400 -25.27 3.73 -28.55
CA PRO A 400 -24.39 4.73 -29.15
C PRO A 400 -24.74 4.96 -30.63
N ARG A 401 -24.23 6.06 -31.19
CA ARG A 401 -24.11 6.22 -32.65
C ARG A 401 -23.17 5.16 -33.24
N ASP A 402 -23.30 4.84 -34.52
CA ASP A 402 -22.42 3.90 -35.20
C ASP A 402 -20.93 4.27 -35.02
N PRO A 403 -20.03 3.29 -34.78
CA PRO A 403 -18.60 3.54 -34.72
C PRO A 403 -18.05 3.98 -36.08
N VAL A 404 -16.90 4.65 -36.07
CA VAL A 404 -16.13 5.00 -37.26
C VAL A 404 -15.45 3.76 -37.84
N LEU A 405 -14.93 2.89 -36.98
CA LEU A 405 -14.29 1.61 -37.33
C LEU A 405 -14.75 0.54 -36.37
N TRP A 406 -14.99 -0.67 -36.86
CA TRP A 406 -15.38 -1.81 -36.04
C TRP A 406 -14.77 -3.12 -36.58
N TYR A 407 -13.88 -3.73 -35.81
CA TYR A 407 -13.25 -5.01 -36.10
C TYR A 407 -13.77 -6.10 -35.16
N GLU A 408 -14.72 -6.91 -35.66
CA GLU A 408 -15.34 -8.02 -34.92
C GLU A 408 -14.39 -9.22 -34.72
N PHE A 409 -13.34 -9.34 -35.54
CA PHE A 409 -12.42 -10.48 -35.54
C PHE A 409 -13.04 -11.88 -35.76
N ASP A 410 -14.21 -11.93 -36.39
CA ASP A 410 -14.86 -13.17 -36.85
C ASP A 410 -14.14 -13.83 -38.05
N GLY A 411 -12.97 -14.43 -37.78
CA GLY A 411 -12.17 -15.17 -38.75
C GLY A 411 -11.41 -14.30 -39.76
N ASN A 412 -11.46 -12.97 -39.61
CA ASN A 412 -10.79 -12.00 -40.48
C ASN A 412 -10.55 -10.68 -39.73
N ALA A 413 -9.81 -9.73 -40.33
CA ALA A 413 -9.55 -8.40 -39.77
C ALA A 413 -10.21 -7.27 -40.60
N ASN A 414 -11.39 -7.55 -41.18
CA ASN A 414 -12.11 -6.54 -41.94
C ASN A 414 -12.85 -5.58 -41.00
N ASP A 415 -12.74 -4.29 -41.27
CA ASP A 415 -13.63 -3.29 -40.70
C ASP A 415 -15.07 -3.48 -41.21
N ARG A 416 -16.01 -3.72 -40.30
CA ARG A 416 -17.45 -3.86 -40.55
C ARG A 416 -18.07 -2.58 -41.12
N MET A 417 -17.52 -1.42 -40.79
CA MET A 417 -17.98 -0.13 -41.33
C MET A 417 -17.51 0.11 -42.77
N GLY A 418 -16.62 -0.73 -43.29
CA GLY A 418 -16.12 -0.68 -44.67
C GLY A 418 -15.26 0.54 -44.99
N ARG A 419 -14.72 1.23 -43.98
CA ARG A 419 -13.91 2.44 -44.14
C ARG A 419 -12.41 2.15 -44.20
N ALA A 420 -11.92 1.21 -43.38
CA ALA A 420 -10.50 0.84 -43.38
C ALA A 420 -10.28 -0.62 -42.95
N HIS A 421 -10.25 -1.57 -43.90
CA HIS A 421 -9.89 -2.96 -43.59
C HIS A 421 -8.42 -3.08 -43.14
N ALA A 422 -8.16 -4.04 -42.27
CA ALA A 422 -6.82 -4.29 -41.74
C ALA A 422 -6.16 -5.51 -42.38
N GLU A 423 -4.84 -5.57 -42.29
CA GLU A 423 -4.00 -6.67 -42.73
C GLU A 423 -3.48 -7.44 -41.50
N ILE A 424 -3.65 -8.76 -41.48
CA ILE A 424 -3.05 -9.62 -40.46
C ILE A 424 -1.60 -9.91 -40.84
N ARG A 425 -0.68 -9.70 -39.91
CA ARG A 425 0.73 -10.08 -39.98
C ARG A 425 1.03 -11.15 -38.94
N GLY A 426 2.04 -11.97 -39.23
CA GLY A 426 2.39 -13.10 -38.38
C GLY A 426 1.46 -14.29 -38.59
N ARG A 427 1.18 -15.03 -37.53
CA ARG A 427 0.36 -16.25 -37.52
C ARG A 427 -0.75 -16.15 -36.49
N CYS A 428 -1.41 -14.99 -36.42
CA CYS A 428 -2.60 -14.81 -35.60
C CYS A 428 -3.63 -15.89 -35.92
N ASN A 429 -4.28 -16.41 -34.89
CA ASN A 429 -5.31 -17.42 -35.01
C ASN A 429 -6.65 -16.88 -34.49
N PHE A 430 -7.76 -17.56 -34.80
CA PHE A 430 -9.08 -17.16 -34.33
C PHE A 430 -9.67 -18.25 -33.43
N THR A 431 -10.17 -17.86 -32.26
CA THR A 431 -10.79 -18.76 -31.28
C THR A 431 -12.08 -18.15 -30.75
N ARG A 432 -12.78 -18.83 -29.85
CA ARG A 432 -14.03 -18.34 -29.27
C ARG A 432 -13.80 -17.03 -28.51
N GLY A 433 -14.50 -15.97 -28.94
CA GLY A 433 -14.51 -14.66 -28.32
C GLY A 433 -15.66 -14.47 -27.32
N VAL A 434 -15.85 -13.22 -26.91
CA VAL A 434 -17.05 -12.75 -26.21
C VAL A 434 -18.22 -12.70 -27.19
N PHE A 435 -17.99 -12.09 -28.36
CA PHE A 435 -18.93 -12.03 -29.46
C PHE A 435 -18.34 -12.76 -30.66
N GLY A 436 -18.85 -13.95 -30.98
CA GLY A 436 -18.32 -14.74 -32.09
C GLY A 436 -16.90 -15.25 -31.84
N GLN A 437 -15.94 -14.84 -32.66
CA GLN A 437 -14.53 -15.21 -32.55
C GLN A 437 -13.64 -14.01 -32.20
N ALA A 438 -12.66 -14.25 -31.34
CA ALA A 438 -11.58 -13.31 -31.05
C ALA A 438 -10.31 -13.66 -31.83
N ILE A 439 -9.51 -12.64 -32.12
CA ILE A 439 -8.15 -12.84 -32.66
C ILE A 439 -7.17 -13.10 -31.51
N GLN A 440 -6.28 -14.08 -31.71
CA GLN A 440 -5.26 -14.48 -30.76
C GLN A 440 -3.86 -14.06 -31.24
N PHE A 441 -3.12 -13.40 -30.36
CA PHE A 441 -1.72 -13.03 -30.52
C PHE A 441 -0.87 -13.93 -29.60
N VAL A 442 0.14 -14.59 -30.16
CA VAL A 442 1.00 -15.54 -29.41
C VAL A 442 2.48 -15.37 -29.77
N SER A 443 2.78 -14.69 -30.88
CA SER A 443 4.13 -14.55 -31.42
C SER A 443 4.52 -13.09 -31.57
N ARG A 444 5.81 -12.81 -31.44
CA ARG A 444 6.41 -11.47 -31.58
C ARG A 444 6.05 -10.71 -32.87
N ASP A 445 5.80 -11.44 -33.96
CA ASP A 445 5.50 -10.85 -35.27
C ASP A 445 3.99 -10.76 -35.56
N ASP A 446 3.14 -11.17 -34.61
CA ASP A 446 1.68 -11.11 -34.73
C ASP A 446 1.21 -9.65 -34.60
N ALA A 447 0.41 -9.21 -35.57
CA ALA A 447 -0.15 -7.87 -35.57
C ALA A 447 -1.35 -7.77 -36.50
N VAL A 448 -2.26 -6.87 -36.19
CA VAL A 448 -3.25 -6.36 -37.15
C VAL A 448 -2.85 -4.95 -37.53
N VAL A 449 -2.60 -4.71 -38.82
CA VAL A 449 -2.06 -3.44 -39.32
C VAL A 449 -3.07 -2.75 -40.21
N ILE A 450 -3.35 -1.49 -39.91
CA ILE A 450 -4.22 -0.62 -40.71
C ILE A 450 -3.32 0.48 -41.29
N PRO A 451 -2.76 0.29 -42.49
CA PRO A 451 -1.67 1.13 -43.00
C PRO A 451 -2.11 2.51 -43.50
N GLN A 452 -3.40 2.69 -43.80
CA GLN A 452 -3.98 3.92 -44.34
C GLN A 452 -5.32 4.18 -43.64
N VAL A 453 -5.26 4.86 -42.50
CA VAL A 453 -6.44 5.14 -41.67
C VAL A 453 -6.80 6.63 -41.61
N ASP A 454 -6.03 7.47 -42.29
CA ASP A 454 -6.15 8.93 -42.31
C ASP A 454 -7.53 9.40 -42.75
N GLN A 455 -8.14 8.77 -43.76
CA GLN A 455 -9.48 9.13 -44.21
C GLN A 455 -10.56 8.81 -43.16
N ALA A 456 -10.44 7.68 -42.46
CA ALA A 456 -11.37 7.32 -41.39
C ALA A 456 -11.19 8.22 -40.16
N PHE A 457 -9.95 8.63 -39.87
CA PHE A 457 -9.60 9.53 -38.76
C PHE A 457 -9.80 11.02 -39.06
N ALA A 458 -10.14 11.40 -40.30
CA ALA A 458 -10.31 12.81 -40.68
C ALA A 458 -11.38 13.56 -39.85
N GLY A 459 -12.35 12.84 -39.30
CA GLY A 459 -13.39 13.39 -38.40
C GLY A 459 -13.07 13.32 -36.91
N ILE A 460 -11.99 12.64 -36.53
CA ILE A 460 -11.57 12.45 -35.13
C ILE A 460 -10.53 13.53 -34.82
N HIS A 461 -10.96 14.56 -34.09
CA HIS A 461 -10.10 15.70 -33.71
C HIS A 461 -10.25 16.05 -32.23
N ASP A 462 -11.47 16.35 -31.80
CA ASP A 462 -11.74 16.84 -30.45
C ASP A 462 -11.98 15.72 -29.44
N ALA A 463 -12.51 14.59 -29.89
CA ALA A 463 -12.88 13.49 -29.02
C ALA A 463 -12.78 12.13 -29.71
N ILE A 464 -12.57 11.09 -28.92
CA ILE A 464 -12.46 9.70 -29.37
C ILE A 464 -12.90 8.75 -28.25
N THR A 465 -13.44 7.60 -28.65
CA THR A 465 -13.51 6.41 -27.79
C THR A 465 -12.91 5.22 -28.53
N ILE A 466 -12.08 4.44 -27.83
CA ILE A 466 -11.64 3.12 -28.29
C ILE A 466 -12.12 2.10 -27.25
N ALA A 467 -12.98 1.17 -27.67
CA ALA A 467 -13.55 0.13 -26.82
C ALA A 467 -13.27 -1.25 -27.40
N PHE A 468 -12.98 -2.24 -26.54
CA PHE A 468 -12.74 -3.61 -26.95
C PHE A 468 -12.80 -4.58 -25.76
N TRP A 469 -12.98 -5.85 -26.07
CA TRP A 469 -12.81 -6.95 -25.14
C TRP A 469 -11.38 -7.48 -25.20
N GLN A 470 -10.84 -7.81 -24.03
CA GLN A 470 -9.46 -8.22 -23.86
C GLN A 470 -9.38 -9.41 -22.89
N LYS A 471 -8.59 -10.42 -23.24
CA LYS A 471 -8.20 -11.49 -22.33
C LYS A 471 -6.72 -11.76 -22.50
N GLY A 472 -5.91 -11.23 -21.58
CA GLY A 472 -4.46 -11.31 -21.63
C GLY A 472 -3.96 -12.68 -21.23
N ASP A 473 -2.82 -13.07 -21.81
CA ASP A 473 -2.04 -14.22 -21.36
C ASP A 473 -0.86 -13.73 -20.51
N ASP A 474 -0.58 -14.41 -19.40
CA ASP A 474 0.60 -14.13 -18.59
C ASP A 474 1.86 -14.72 -19.25
N SER A 475 2.40 -14.02 -20.25
CA SER A 475 3.50 -14.53 -21.09
C SER A 475 4.89 -14.34 -20.45
N GLY A 476 6.00 -14.26 -21.18
CA GLY A 476 7.34 -14.06 -20.58
C GLY A 476 7.90 -12.64 -20.72
N HIS A 477 7.24 -11.78 -21.49
CA HIS A 477 7.77 -10.48 -21.89
C HIS A 477 7.13 -9.32 -21.11
N LEU A 478 7.93 -8.32 -20.77
CA LEU A 478 7.57 -7.28 -19.79
C LEU A 478 6.79 -6.09 -20.38
N ASN A 479 6.47 -6.09 -21.67
CA ASN A 479 5.96 -4.92 -22.37
C ASN A 479 4.92 -5.28 -23.43
N ASP A 480 3.68 -4.87 -23.19
CA ASP A 480 2.55 -5.26 -24.04
C ASP A 480 1.89 -4.02 -24.64
N THR A 481 1.76 -3.99 -25.98
CA THR A 481 1.05 -2.90 -26.67
C THR A 481 -0.17 -3.46 -27.36
N LEU A 482 -1.35 -3.02 -26.92
CA LEU A 482 -2.61 -3.48 -27.50
C LEU A 482 -2.97 -2.71 -28.75
N LEU A 483 -2.76 -1.39 -28.74
CA LEU A 483 -3.06 -0.53 -29.88
C LEU A 483 -2.05 0.61 -29.96
N CYS A 484 -1.59 0.96 -31.16
CA CYS A 484 -0.63 2.02 -31.36
C CYS A 484 -0.75 2.69 -32.75
N SER A 485 -0.74 4.03 -32.80
CA SER A 485 -0.75 4.79 -34.06
C SER A 485 0.65 5.18 -34.53
N ASN A 486 0.88 5.24 -35.85
CA ASN A 486 2.06 5.87 -36.48
C ASN A 486 3.44 5.42 -35.95
N TYR A 487 3.50 4.30 -35.24
CA TYR A 487 4.69 3.96 -34.47
C TYR A 487 5.76 3.33 -35.34
N VAL A 488 6.96 3.90 -35.28
CA VAL A 488 8.19 3.33 -35.81
C VAL A 488 9.27 3.46 -34.76
N TRP A 489 9.80 2.33 -34.30
CA TRP A 489 10.80 2.28 -33.23
C TRP A 489 11.96 3.25 -33.45
N GLY A 490 12.19 4.11 -32.45
CA GLY A 490 13.26 5.11 -32.45
C GLY A 490 13.10 6.26 -33.45
N LYS A 491 11.95 6.39 -34.13
CA LYS A 491 11.71 7.42 -35.15
C LYS A 491 10.50 8.32 -34.90
N SER A 492 9.42 7.78 -34.33
CA SER A 492 8.18 8.53 -34.09
C SER A 492 7.55 8.15 -32.76
N ASN A 493 6.95 9.13 -32.10
CA ASN A 493 6.02 8.89 -30.99
C ASN A 493 4.60 8.74 -31.56
N PRO A 494 3.79 7.82 -31.01
CA PRO A 494 2.41 7.66 -31.44
C PRO A 494 1.54 8.82 -30.95
N ALA A 495 0.49 9.13 -31.70
CA ALA A 495 -0.59 10.02 -31.23
C ALA A 495 -1.61 9.29 -30.34
N LEU A 496 -1.66 7.96 -30.43
CA LEU A 496 -2.53 7.05 -29.70
C LEU A 496 -1.74 5.80 -29.30
N ALA A 497 -1.76 5.42 -28.02
CA ALA A 497 -1.21 4.14 -27.56
C ALA A 497 -1.96 3.61 -26.33
N ILE A 498 -2.23 2.29 -26.32
CA ILE A 498 -2.85 1.57 -25.21
C ILE A 498 -1.94 0.44 -24.73
N HIS A 499 -1.73 0.38 -23.43
CA HIS A 499 -0.98 -0.66 -22.72
C HIS A 499 -1.76 -1.08 -21.47
N LEU A 500 -1.79 -2.38 -21.17
CA LEU A 500 -2.48 -2.96 -20.00
C LEU A 500 -1.62 -3.96 -19.21
N GLY A 501 -0.38 -4.22 -19.63
CA GLY A 501 0.50 -5.23 -19.00
C GLY A 501 1.97 -4.81 -18.95
N CYS A 502 2.25 -3.51 -19.18
CA CYS A 502 3.63 -3.02 -19.15
C CYS A 502 4.17 -3.09 -17.71
N TRP A 503 5.32 -3.75 -17.54
CA TRP A 503 6.06 -3.90 -16.27
C TRP A 503 5.23 -4.61 -15.18
N ARG A 504 5.30 -5.93 -15.19
CA ARG A 504 4.40 -6.86 -14.48
C ARG A 504 4.44 -6.78 -12.95
N ASP A 505 3.34 -7.29 -12.41
CA ASP A 505 2.85 -7.47 -11.03
C ASP A 505 2.65 -6.20 -10.16
N PRO A 506 1.38 -5.72 -10.02
CA PRO A 506 0.15 -6.18 -10.67
C PRO A 506 0.09 -5.81 -12.16
N GLY A 507 1.03 -5.02 -12.71
CA GLY A 507 1.05 -4.52 -14.09
C GLY A 507 0.64 -3.04 -14.18
N GLN A 508 1.08 -2.32 -15.23
CA GLN A 508 0.68 -0.92 -15.46
C GLN A 508 -0.24 -0.79 -16.67
N TYR A 509 -1.25 0.07 -16.52
CA TYR A 509 -2.05 0.56 -17.63
C TYR A 509 -1.57 1.92 -18.10
N ARG A 510 -1.78 2.18 -19.39
CA ARG A 510 -1.44 3.45 -19.99
C ARG A 510 -2.24 3.74 -21.25
N TRP A 511 -2.73 4.97 -21.31
CA TRP A 511 -3.46 5.58 -22.41
C TRP A 511 -2.77 6.88 -22.80
N ASP A 512 -2.00 6.86 -23.89
CA ASP A 512 -1.51 8.10 -24.53
C ASP A 512 -2.49 8.49 -25.64
N CYS A 513 -2.98 9.73 -25.62
CA CYS A 513 -3.88 10.21 -26.66
C CYS A 513 -3.70 11.71 -26.90
N GLY A 514 -3.36 12.12 -28.12
CA GLY A 514 -3.20 13.52 -28.52
C GLY A 514 -1.85 13.79 -29.19
N PHE A 515 -1.79 14.90 -29.93
CA PHE A 515 -0.57 15.34 -30.60
C PHE A 515 -0.39 16.88 -30.50
N PRO A 516 0.84 17.39 -30.25
CA PRO A 516 2.09 16.67 -30.09
C PRO A 516 2.09 15.77 -28.86
N TRP A 517 2.78 14.64 -28.96
CA TRP A 517 2.88 13.70 -27.84
C TRP A 517 3.53 14.38 -26.62
N SER A 518 2.99 14.13 -25.43
CA SER A 518 3.50 14.63 -24.15
C SER A 518 3.06 13.73 -22.99
N PHE A 519 3.79 13.79 -21.87
CA PHE A 519 3.39 13.12 -20.63
C PHE A 519 2.11 13.71 -20.03
N GLU A 520 1.80 14.98 -20.31
CA GLU A 520 0.56 15.65 -19.87
C GLU A 520 -0.69 15.06 -20.54
N ASN A 521 -0.54 14.41 -21.70
CA ASN A 521 -1.63 13.73 -22.43
C ASN A 521 -1.53 12.21 -22.32
N ARG A 522 -1.14 11.76 -21.12
CA ARG A 522 -1.08 10.36 -20.75
C ARG A 522 -1.80 10.13 -19.44
N LEU A 523 -2.80 9.25 -19.48
CA LEU A 523 -3.38 8.65 -18.30
C LEU A 523 -2.71 7.29 -18.05
N ALA A 524 -2.08 7.11 -16.91
CA ALA A 524 -1.36 5.89 -16.56
C ALA A 524 -1.32 5.65 -15.05
N GLY A 525 -1.28 4.37 -14.67
CA GLY A 525 -1.23 3.94 -13.27
C GLY A 525 -0.92 2.45 -13.17
N ARG A 526 -1.16 1.87 -11.99
CA ARG A 526 -0.97 0.45 -11.71
C ARG A 526 -2.32 -0.24 -11.54
N HIS A 527 -2.43 -1.46 -12.06
CA HIS A 527 -3.59 -2.30 -11.80
C HIS A 527 -3.73 -2.60 -10.31
N ARG A 528 -4.94 -2.83 -9.84
CA ARG A 528 -5.21 -3.23 -8.44
C ARG A 528 -4.96 -4.71 -8.26
N ASP A 529 -5.29 -5.48 -9.30
CA ASP A 529 -5.18 -6.93 -9.32
C ASP A 529 -4.78 -7.42 -10.71
N LYS A 530 -4.04 -8.53 -10.75
CA LYS A 530 -3.58 -9.15 -12.00
C LYS A 530 -4.75 -9.57 -12.91
N SER A 531 -5.91 -9.93 -12.34
CA SER A 531 -7.11 -10.28 -13.10
C SER A 531 -7.74 -9.13 -13.88
N GLU A 532 -7.33 -7.88 -13.64
CA GLU A 532 -7.81 -6.72 -14.40
C GLU A 532 -7.27 -6.71 -15.84
N TRP A 533 -6.13 -7.36 -16.12
CA TRP A 533 -5.55 -7.42 -17.47
C TRP A 533 -5.20 -8.83 -17.97
N THR A 534 -5.24 -9.87 -17.13
CA THR A 534 -4.93 -11.25 -17.56
C THR A 534 -5.88 -12.29 -16.96
N GLY A 535 -5.94 -13.48 -17.57
CA GLY A 535 -6.66 -14.64 -17.04
C GLY A 535 -8.18 -14.66 -17.30
N ARG A 536 -8.81 -13.52 -17.58
CA ARG A 536 -10.26 -13.40 -17.87
C ARG A 536 -10.56 -12.38 -18.96
N TRP A 537 -11.80 -12.42 -19.47
CA TRP A 537 -12.32 -11.38 -20.34
C TRP A 537 -12.64 -10.13 -19.52
N ASN A 538 -12.12 -9.00 -19.99
CA ASN A 538 -12.36 -7.66 -19.48
C ASN A 538 -12.72 -6.74 -20.65
N HIS A 539 -13.77 -5.94 -20.51
CA HIS A 539 -14.08 -4.90 -21.47
C HIS A 539 -13.39 -3.62 -21.05
N TRP A 540 -12.62 -3.03 -21.96
CA TRP A 540 -11.96 -1.75 -21.75
C TRP A 540 -12.53 -0.71 -22.69
N ALA A 541 -12.75 0.51 -22.18
CA ALA A 541 -13.02 1.67 -23.01
C ALA A 541 -12.14 2.85 -22.60
N PHE A 542 -11.53 3.48 -23.60
CA PHE A 542 -10.63 4.61 -23.42
C PHE A 542 -11.23 5.82 -24.12
N THR A 543 -11.56 6.87 -23.36
CA THR A 543 -12.16 8.09 -23.89
C THR A 543 -11.17 9.25 -23.81
N LYS A 544 -11.36 10.21 -24.72
CA LYS A 544 -10.81 11.55 -24.61
C LYS A 544 -11.81 12.55 -25.19
N ASP A 545 -11.98 13.69 -24.52
CA ASP A 545 -12.66 14.86 -25.09
C ASP A 545 -11.97 16.15 -24.63
N VAL A 546 -11.34 16.86 -25.57
CA VAL A 546 -10.59 18.11 -25.32
C VAL A 546 -11.49 19.28 -24.94
N ARG A 547 -12.80 19.18 -25.15
CA ARG A 547 -13.79 20.24 -24.91
C ARG A 547 -14.41 20.15 -23.52
N THR A 548 -14.35 18.99 -22.90
CA THR A 548 -14.86 18.74 -21.54
C THR A 548 -13.78 19.01 -20.51
N GLY A 549 -14.13 19.27 -19.25
CA GLY A 549 -13.15 19.58 -18.21
C GLY A 549 -13.72 19.46 -16.82
N VAL A 550 -12.87 19.07 -15.86
CA VAL A 550 -13.15 19.02 -14.43
C VAL A 550 -12.22 20.02 -13.74
N ASP A 551 -12.65 20.63 -12.63
CA ASP A 551 -11.86 21.58 -11.83
C ASP A 551 -11.31 22.78 -12.61
N GLY A 552 -12.06 23.23 -13.63
CA GLY A 552 -11.72 24.41 -14.43
C GLY A 552 -10.60 24.20 -15.46
N ARG A 553 -10.14 22.97 -15.69
CA ARG A 553 -9.13 22.64 -16.72
C ARG A 553 -9.79 22.00 -17.95
N PRO A 554 -9.57 22.50 -19.18
CA PRO A 554 -10.10 21.89 -20.39
C PRO A 554 -9.37 20.56 -20.71
N GLY A 555 -10.07 19.65 -21.36
CA GLY A 555 -9.65 18.31 -21.68
C GLY A 555 -9.86 17.30 -20.56
N CYS A 556 -10.42 16.14 -20.91
CA CYS A 556 -10.54 14.99 -20.04
C CYS A 556 -10.21 13.69 -20.79
N MET A 557 -9.45 12.81 -20.16
CA MET A 557 -9.22 11.41 -20.55
C MET A 557 -9.76 10.50 -19.47
N GLU A 558 -10.44 9.43 -19.86
CA GLU A 558 -10.99 8.45 -18.91
C GLU A 558 -10.75 7.03 -19.42
N ILE A 559 -10.57 6.11 -18.47
CA ILE A 559 -10.48 4.68 -18.70
C ILE A 559 -11.65 4.04 -17.97
N TYR A 560 -12.32 3.10 -18.63
CA TYR A 560 -13.41 2.31 -18.07
C TYR A 560 -13.04 0.83 -18.14
N LEU A 561 -13.29 0.10 -17.05
CA LEU A 561 -13.12 -1.34 -16.94
C LEU A 561 -14.48 -1.96 -16.63
N ASN A 562 -14.95 -2.84 -17.50
CA ASN A 562 -16.24 -3.53 -17.36
C ASN A 562 -17.41 -2.56 -17.11
N GLY A 563 -17.40 -1.41 -17.81
CA GLY A 563 -18.46 -0.40 -17.77
C GLY A 563 -18.35 0.62 -16.62
N GLU A 564 -17.52 0.35 -15.61
CA GLU A 564 -17.28 1.27 -14.49
C GLU A 564 -16.08 2.19 -14.80
N LEU A 565 -16.11 3.44 -14.28
CA LEU A 565 -14.98 4.35 -14.39
C LEU A 565 -13.80 3.79 -13.59
N TYR A 566 -12.68 3.61 -14.28
CA TYR A 566 -11.48 3.00 -13.73
C TYR A 566 -10.44 4.05 -13.34
N ASP A 567 -10.19 5.02 -14.23
CA ASP A 567 -9.27 6.13 -13.97
C ASP A 567 -9.62 7.37 -14.81
N ARG A 568 -9.16 8.55 -14.40
CA ARG A 568 -9.42 9.84 -15.05
C ARG A 568 -8.22 10.78 -14.95
N LEU A 569 -7.98 11.53 -16.02
CA LEU A 569 -7.07 12.67 -16.03
C LEU A 569 -7.73 13.90 -16.66
N ALA A 570 -7.75 15.01 -15.92
CA ALA A 570 -8.19 16.32 -16.42
C ALA A 570 -7.00 17.15 -16.93
N GLY A 571 -7.27 18.17 -17.75
CA GLY A 571 -6.23 19.03 -18.33
C GLY A 571 -5.60 18.49 -19.62
N THR A 572 -6.24 17.52 -20.27
CA THR A 572 -5.70 16.79 -21.43
C THR A 572 -6.23 17.37 -22.75
N ASP A 573 -5.93 18.64 -23.03
CA ASP A 573 -6.57 19.42 -24.10
C ASP A 573 -5.90 19.29 -25.49
N SER A 574 -4.83 18.50 -25.62
CA SER A 574 -4.17 18.37 -26.92
C SER A 574 -5.03 17.61 -27.93
N PRO A 575 -5.20 18.13 -29.16
CA PRO A 575 -6.09 17.55 -30.16
C PRO A 575 -5.55 16.22 -30.70
N ILE A 576 -6.44 15.45 -31.30
CA ILE A 576 -6.12 14.17 -31.94
C ILE A 576 -5.86 14.44 -33.42
N VAL A 577 -4.59 14.52 -33.82
CA VAL A 577 -4.22 14.83 -35.20
C VAL A 577 -3.08 13.96 -35.70
N GLY A 578 -2.99 13.83 -37.03
CA GLY A 578 -1.86 13.19 -37.70
C GLY A 578 -1.87 11.66 -37.66
N VAL A 579 -2.97 11.00 -37.26
CA VAL A 579 -3.11 9.54 -37.30
C VAL A 579 -3.22 9.08 -38.76
N THR A 580 -2.22 8.33 -39.23
CA THR A 580 -2.14 7.84 -40.63
C THR A 580 -2.11 6.32 -40.72
N SER A 581 -1.67 5.65 -39.66
CA SER A 581 -1.72 4.20 -39.53
C SER A 581 -2.00 3.78 -38.09
N LEU A 582 -2.57 2.59 -37.93
CA LEU A 582 -2.81 1.92 -36.64
C LEU A 582 -2.26 0.49 -36.66
N GLN A 583 -1.86 0.01 -35.49
CA GLN A 583 -1.46 -1.37 -35.23
C GLN A 583 -2.19 -1.86 -33.99
N ILE A 584 -2.71 -3.09 -34.03
CA ILE A 584 -3.32 -3.79 -32.89
C ILE A 584 -2.49 -5.06 -32.60
N GLY A 585 -2.22 -5.32 -31.33
CA GLY A 585 -1.41 -6.44 -30.85
C GLY A 585 0.10 -6.23 -30.92
N THR A 586 0.56 -5.04 -31.33
CA THR A 586 1.98 -4.66 -31.32
C THR A 586 2.17 -3.16 -31.36
N GLY A 587 3.36 -2.66 -31.02
CA GLY A 587 3.73 -1.27 -31.22
C GLY A 587 4.84 -0.80 -30.32
N TRP A 588 4.55 0.25 -29.55
CA TRP A 588 5.56 1.07 -28.88
C TRP A 588 6.47 0.30 -27.93
N TYR A 589 5.89 -0.45 -26.99
CA TYR A 589 6.66 -1.13 -25.96
C TYR A 589 6.94 -2.59 -26.28
N GLY A 590 6.15 -3.21 -27.16
CA GLY A 590 6.31 -4.61 -27.52
C GLY A 590 5.09 -5.18 -28.25
N HIS A 591 5.09 -6.50 -28.39
CA HIS A 591 3.95 -7.27 -28.89
C HIS A 591 3.02 -7.59 -27.72
N TYR A 592 1.79 -7.96 -28.00
CA TYR A 592 0.81 -8.38 -27.01
C TYR A 592 0.59 -9.89 -27.12
N ASP A 593 0.42 -10.57 -25.98
CA ASP A 593 0.00 -11.96 -25.93
C ASP A 593 -1.40 -12.08 -25.30
N GLY A 594 -2.27 -12.80 -26.00
CA GLY A 594 -3.64 -13.06 -25.55
C GLY A 594 -4.65 -12.80 -26.65
N LEU A 595 -5.87 -12.50 -26.22
CA LEU A 595 -7.04 -12.37 -27.08
C LEU A 595 -7.57 -10.94 -27.05
N ILE A 596 -7.95 -10.45 -28.23
CA ILE A 596 -8.68 -9.19 -28.40
C ILE A 596 -9.93 -9.50 -29.24
N ASP A 597 -11.04 -8.90 -28.83
CA ASP A 597 -12.33 -9.07 -29.49
C ASP A 597 -13.06 -7.73 -29.60
N ASP A 598 -13.86 -7.60 -30.66
CA ASP A 598 -14.83 -6.52 -30.85
C ASP A 598 -14.29 -5.08 -30.70
N VAL A 599 -13.22 -4.74 -31.44
CA VAL A 599 -12.59 -3.41 -31.37
C VAL A 599 -13.45 -2.37 -32.09
N GLN A 600 -13.94 -1.38 -31.35
CA GLN A 600 -14.78 -0.29 -31.84
C GLN A 600 -14.14 1.08 -31.58
N ILE A 601 -14.13 1.95 -32.59
CA ILE A 601 -13.56 3.31 -32.50
C ILE A 601 -14.63 4.33 -32.87
N TYR A 602 -14.86 5.33 -32.02
CA TYR A 602 -15.85 6.39 -32.18
C TYR A 602 -15.20 7.77 -32.29
N ASP A 603 -15.88 8.72 -32.93
CA ASP A 603 -15.45 10.13 -33.09
C ASP A 603 -15.91 11.06 -31.96
N TYR A 604 -16.28 10.48 -30.82
CA TYR A 604 -16.69 11.17 -29.62
C TYR A 604 -16.38 10.34 -28.37
N ALA A 605 -16.34 11.00 -27.21
CA ALA A 605 -16.30 10.32 -25.93
C ALA A 605 -17.70 9.74 -25.64
N LEU A 606 -17.79 8.40 -25.60
CA LEU A 606 -19.00 7.70 -25.20
C LEU A 606 -19.31 8.02 -23.73
N SER A 607 -20.60 8.13 -23.41
CA SER A 607 -21.06 8.18 -22.03
C SER A 607 -20.92 6.82 -21.34
N PRO A 608 -20.91 6.76 -19.99
CA PRO A 608 -20.89 5.48 -19.26
C PRO A 608 -21.99 4.50 -19.69
N ALA A 609 -23.19 5.01 -19.98
CA ALA A 609 -24.31 4.18 -20.44
C ALA A 609 -24.11 3.63 -21.87
N GLU A 610 -23.46 4.40 -22.75
CA GLU A 610 -23.08 3.91 -24.08
C GLU A 610 -21.96 2.86 -24.00
N ILE A 611 -20.98 3.06 -23.11
CA ILE A 611 -19.92 2.08 -22.87
C ILE A 611 -20.51 0.76 -22.33
N ALA A 612 -21.44 0.84 -21.38
CA ALA A 612 -22.16 -0.33 -20.87
C ALA A 612 -22.95 -1.05 -21.97
N PHE A 613 -23.60 -0.30 -22.87
CA PHE A 613 -24.30 -0.87 -24.02
C PHE A 613 -23.33 -1.63 -24.94
N VAL A 614 -22.22 -1.01 -25.34
CA VAL A 614 -21.21 -1.60 -26.25
C VAL A 614 -20.62 -2.88 -25.68
N ALA A 615 -20.29 -2.88 -24.39
CA ALA A 615 -19.69 -4.05 -23.76
C ALA A 615 -20.64 -5.25 -23.72
N THR A 616 -21.94 -5.02 -23.53
CA THR A 616 -22.89 -6.07 -23.12
C THR A 616 -24.00 -6.34 -24.14
N ASP A 617 -23.87 -5.81 -25.35
CA ASP A 617 -24.91 -5.81 -26.39
C ASP A 617 -26.27 -5.30 -25.85
N GLY A 618 -26.20 -4.20 -25.09
CA GLY A 618 -27.37 -3.51 -24.56
C GLY A 618 -28.06 -4.16 -23.36
N THR A 619 -27.50 -5.20 -22.75
CA THR A 619 -28.08 -5.78 -21.53
C THR A 619 -27.74 -4.98 -20.27
N GLY A 620 -26.59 -4.32 -20.24
CA GLY A 620 -26.05 -3.60 -19.08
C GLY A 620 -25.54 -4.53 -17.97
N VAL A 621 -25.59 -5.84 -18.17
CA VAL A 621 -25.28 -6.84 -17.14
C VAL A 621 -23.81 -7.25 -17.25
N PHE A 622 -23.03 -6.91 -16.24
CA PHE A 622 -21.65 -7.34 -16.10
C PHE A 622 -21.51 -8.42 -15.02
N PRO A 623 -20.83 -9.54 -15.31
CA PRO A 623 -20.45 -10.51 -14.29
C PRO A 623 -19.31 -9.94 -13.45
N LYS A 624 -19.51 -9.83 -12.13
CA LYS A 624 -18.41 -9.47 -11.23
C LYS A 624 -17.50 -10.69 -10.99
N PRO A 625 -16.16 -10.50 -10.87
CA PRO A 625 -15.28 -11.55 -10.38
C PRO A 625 -15.79 -12.13 -9.06
N VAL A 626 -15.50 -13.41 -8.81
CA VAL A 626 -15.63 -13.97 -7.47
C VAL A 626 -14.71 -13.18 -6.55
N SER A 627 -15.28 -12.64 -5.48
CA SER A 627 -14.54 -11.83 -4.53
C SER A 627 -13.60 -12.72 -3.70
N PRO A 628 -12.32 -12.37 -3.53
CA PRO A 628 -11.40 -13.16 -2.71
C PRO A 628 -11.78 -13.16 -1.22
N VAL A 629 -12.65 -12.23 -0.80
CA VAL A 629 -13.20 -12.10 0.57
C VAL A 629 -14.57 -12.78 0.74
N ASP A 630 -15.11 -13.42 -0.29
CA ASP A 630 -16.22 -14.39 -0.16
C ASP A 630 -15.64 -15.70 0.40
N LEU A 631 -15.68 -15.82 1.73
CA LEU A 631 -15.05 -16.92 2.46
C LEU A 631 -15.84 -18.21 2.37
N ASN A 632 -17.13 -18.11 2.06
CA ASN A 632 -18.06 -19.23 2.04
C ASN A 632 -18.38 -19.72 0.60
N ALA A 633 -17.94 -18.97 -0.41
CA ALA A 633 -18.10 -19.22 -1.84
C ALA A 633 -19.57 -19.27 -2.29
N ASP A 634 -20.44 -18.42 -1.71
CA ASP A 634 -21.84 -18.26 -2.13
C ASP A 634 -22.09 -17.06 -3.04
N GLU A 635 -21.01 -16.49 -3.60
CA GLU A 635 -21.00 -15.35 -4.52
C GLU A 635 -21.55 -14.07 -3.89
N ARG A 636 -21.51 -13.98 -2.56
CA ARG A 636 -21.91 -12.83 -1.76
C ARG A 636 -20.87 -12.61 -0.69
N VAL A 637 -20.65 -11.35 -0.34
CA VAL A 637 -19.88 -10.98 0.83
C VAL A 637 -20.87 -10.39 1.82
N ASP A 638 -21.24 -11.18 2.83
CA ASP A 638 -22.26 -10.78 3.78
C ASP A 638 -21.92 -11.18 5.23
N LEU A 639 -22.91 -11.11 6.12
CA LEU A 639 -22.74 -11.46 7.54
C LEU A 639 -22.24 -12.89 7.76
N ARG A 640 -22.36 -13.80 6.78
CA ARG A 640 -21.82 -15.16 6.83
C ARG A 640 -20.32 -15.15 6.63
N ASP A 641 -19.82 -14.35 5.69
CA ASP A 641 -18.39 -14.15 5.47
C ASP A 641 -17.78 -13.40 6.64
N PHE A 642 -18.46 -12.36 7.14
CA PHE A 642 -18.05 -11.70 8.37
C PHE A 642 -18.05 -12.67 9.55
N ALA A 643 -19.03 -13.55 9.68
CA ALA A 643 -19.02 -14.56 10.75
C ALA A 643 -17.86 -15.55 10.59
N ALA A 644 -17.49 -15.92 9.36
CA ALA A 644 -16.32 -16.74 9.09
C ALA A 644 -15.00 -16.02 9.43
N MET A 645 -14.89 -14.74 9.08
CA MET A 645 -13.76 -13.88 9.44
C MET A 645 -13.69 -13.65 10.95
N ALA A 646 -14.81 -13.32 11.59
CA ALA A 646 -14.93 -13.10 13.03
C ALA A 646 -14.60 -14.38 13.82
N ALA A 647 -14.90 -15.56 13.28
CA ALA A 647 -14.51 -16.84 13.89
C ALA A 647 -12.99 -17.03 13.90
N GLU A 648 -12.29 -16.38 12.97
CA GLU A 648 -10.84 -16.33 12.86
C GLU A 648 -10.24 -15.01 13.39
N TRP A 649 -11.05 -14.10 13.95
CA TRP A 649 -10.61 -12.78 14.43
C TRP A 649 -9.50 -12.87 15.46
N LEU A 650 -8.43 -12.11 15.24
CA LEU A 650 -7.20 -12.14 16.04
C LEU A 650 -6.58 -13.55 16.15
N ARG A 651 -7.00 -14.51 15.32
CA ARG A 651 -6.24 -15.74 15.13
C ARG A 651 -5.07 -15.37 14.23
N GLY A 652 -3.93 -15.10 14.87
CA GLY A 652 -2.66 -15.33 14.22
C GLY A 652 -2.34 -16.82 14.21
N ALA A 653 -1.35 -17.20 13.43
CA ALA A 653 -0.77 -18.53 13.56
C ALA A 653 -0.15 -18.67 14.96
N GLY A 654 -0.84 -19.33 15.90
CA GLY A 654 -0.31 -19.45 17.26
C GLY A 654 -1.25 -19.85 18.41
N ARG A 655 -2.53 -20.15 18.18
CA ARG A 655 -3.37 -20.75 19.24
C ARG A 655 -3.79 -22.18 18.87
N PRO A 656 -3.52 -23.19 19.75
CA PRO A 656 -4.21 -24.47 19.63
C PRO A 656 -5.71 -24.36 19.88
#